data_AF-A0A957XXR0-F1
#
_entry.id   AF-A0A957XXR0-F1
#
_cell.length_a   1.000
_cell.length_b   1.000
_cell.length_c   1.000
_cell.angle_alpha   90.00
_cell.angle_beta   90.00
_cell.angle_gamma   90.00
#
_symmetry.space_group_name_H-M   'P 1'
#
loop_
_entity.id
_entity.type
_entity.pdbx_description
1 polymer ?
#
loop_
_entity_poly.entity_id
_entity_poly.type
_entity_poly.pdbx_seq_one_letter_code
_entity_poly.pdbx_strand_id
1 'polypeptide(L)'
;MLANLGTAFTYQGRLADDGNPASGVYDFKFRLYDAAGGGSLIGGAQSVDDLAVADGLFSVDLDFGAGAMDGQARWLEIDVKRDADAGYTTLNPRVALTAAPNALALPGLWTQQNAVSPNLVGGYHDNMVGGAVEGAVIGGGGHSTGANQIHDDFGTIGGGSGNAAGNDDGDDTSQPWATVGGGLSNIAGGNRSTVGGGASNSADGHVSTVAGGIANAASGQYATVGGGRFNSAAADYATIAGGGPSDPANATTTNNRVYDDYGAIGGGGGNRVGSNDGDSSTQQFATVAGGRRNTASGPYATTSGGDGNAATTSYTTIGGGDNNSAGAAWATVGGGDDNNANGQFSVIGGGQANVTSFTYATVSGGWQNTASEYNATVSGGAHNNATARWATIGGGEINTVSGEFATIGGGLLNSAAADYVTIAGGGPSDPDNSYATNNRVYDDYGTIGGGGGNIVGVDDMYIQRFATVAGGLENSATGAVSAVGGGGANTASGSNTTVGGGSQNTASDWYSTVGGGYSNDASGHSTTVGGGYNNTASNSSATVGGGLSNIASGASATVPGGASNTAGGDYSFAAGRRAQADHDGAFVWADSANADFTSLAADTFSVRAGNGARVEAYNDGEGLRVVNAGADGIGIYVEGRGASKTKATLKVNNTESSGGIAAYLTNDSTYSNAHFFNGGSGEVLWLQNGGTDAAGTGGGDFITAVNEPSTDTQFRVSTSGEVFSDVGYNSASADIAELLPAAAGLEPGDVLAVGSDGLLVRSSEAYQATVVGVYSTQPGFVGGMPVSGEATGKIPMAVVGIVPVKASGEGGKIQPGDLLAASSIPGHAMRCQGAEQCF
;
A
#
# COMPACT_ATOMS: atom_id res chain seq x y z
N MET A 1 11.22 70.33 67.51
CA MET A 1 11.88 71.60 67.85
C MET A 1 12.20 71.55 69.34
N LEU A 2 13.47 71.41 69.72
CA LEU A 2 13.88 71.54 71.12
C LEU A 2 13.63 72.99 71.53
N ALA A 3 12.90 73.22 72.63
CA ALA A 3 12.70 74.56 73.17
C ALA A 3 14.07 75.20 73.45
N ASN A 4 14.24 76.49 73.09
CA ASN A 4 15.44 77.23 73.47
C ASN A 4 15.62 77.16 74.98
N LEU A 5 16.77 76.65 75.43
CA LEU A 5 17.10 76.59 76.85
C LEU A 5 17.20 78.02 77.40
N GLY A 6 16.54 78.31 78.53
CA GLY A 6 16.72 79.57 79.25
C GLY A 6 18.14 79.68 79.82
N THR A 7 18.65 80.91 79.97
CA THR A 7 20.00 81.21 80.47
C THR A 7 20.10 81.28 81.99
N ALA A 8 18.96 81.41 82.68
CA ALA A 8 18.87 81.49 84.14
C ALA A 8 18.86 80.09 84.79
N PHE A 9 19.45 79.99 85.98
CA PHE A 9 19.35 78.82 86.86
C PHE A 9 19.14 79.23 88.32
N THR A 10 18.42 78.42 89.07
CA THR A 10 18.24 78.64 90.51
C THR A 10 19.44 78.10 91.28
N TYR A 11 20.07 78.95 92.08
CA TYR A 11 21.10 78.59 93.04
C TYR A 11 20.51 78.56 94.45
N GLN A 12 20.73 77.45 95.17
CA GLN A 12 20.34 77.30 96.56
C GLN A 12 21.60 77.14 97.42
N GLY A 13 21.74 78.00 98.42
CA GLY A 13 22.93 78.07 99.27
C GLY A 13 22.59 77.95 100.75
N ARG A 14 23.60 77.55 101.55
CA ARG A 14 23.54 77.60 103.00
C ARG A 14 24.61 78.55 103.56
N LEU A 15 24.18 79.61 104.23
CA LEU A 15 25.02 80.59 104.93
C LEU A 15 25.07 80.29 106.43
N ALA A 16 26.25 80.37 107.02
CA ALA A 16 26.46 80.31 108.47
C ALA A 16 27.18 81.58 108.95
N ASP A 17 26.81 82.05 110.12
CA ASP A 17 27.39 83.18 110.82
C ASP A 17 28.02 82.69 112.13
N ASP A 18 29.34 82.83 112.24
CA ASP A 18 30.17 82.33 113.35
C ASP A 18 29.87 80.87 113.76
N GLY A 19 29.64 80.02 112.75
CA GLY A 19 29.36 78.58 112.92
C GLY A 19 27.89 78.21 113.18
N ASN A 20 26.99 79.18 113.35
CA ASN A 20 25.55 78.97 113.50
C ASN A 20 24.81 79.28 112.18
N PRO A 21 23.66 78.64 111.87
CA PRO A 21 22.87 78.98 110.70
C PRO A 21 22.44 80.46 110.73
N ALA A 22 22.70 81.19 109.65
CA ALA A 22 22.37 82.61 109.57
C ALA A 22 20.87 82.82 109.32
N SER A 23 20.23 83.71 110.07
CA SER A 23 18.82 84.10 109.84
C SER A 23 18.70 85.62 109.79
N GLY A 24 18.02 86.15 108.77
CA GLY A 24 17.89 87.59 108.52
C GLY A 24 17.89 87.95 107.05
N VAL A 25 17.98 89.24 106.75
CA VAL A 25 18.06 89.78 105.38
C VAL A 25 19.52 90.13 105.07
N TYR A 26 20.01 89.68 103.92
CA TYR A 26 21.40 89.84 103.50
C TYR A 26 21.46 90.29 102.04
N ASP A 27 22.45 91.12 101.73
CA ASP A 27 22.77 91.43 100.34
C ASP A 27 23.85 90.49 99.84
N PHE A 28 23.66 89.96 98.64
CA PHE A 28 24.61 89.06 97.98
C PHE A 28 25.11 89.64 96.67
N LYS A 29 26.39 89.39 96.38
CA LYS A 29 26.93 89.53 95.03
C LYS A 29 27.49 88.20 94.56
N PHE A 30 26.94 87.72 93.45
CA PHE A 30 27.35 86.49 92.79
C PHE A 30 28.21 86.83 91.57
N ARG A 31 29.40 86.22 91.50
CA ARG A 31 30.32 86.35 90.38
C ARG A 31 30.73 84.98 89.87
N LEU A 32 30.61 84.77 88.58
CA LEU A 32 30.96 83.50 87.94
C LEU A 32 32.39 83.57 87.39
N TYR A 33 33.21 82.57 87.67
CA TYR A 33 34.60 82.49 87.22
C TYR A 33 34.90 81.17 86.52
N ASP A 34 35.96 81.18 85.71
CA ASP A 34 36.51 80.02 85.00
C ASP A 34 37.51 79.18 85.82
N ALA A 35 37.79 79.55 87.07
CA ALA A 35 38.69 78.83 87.97
C ALA A 35 38.30 78.94 89.46
N ALA A 36 38.72 77.96 90.27
CA ALA A 36 38.45 77.85 91.71
C ALA A 36 39.13 78.95 92.56
N GLY A 37 40.25 79.51 92.08
CA GLY A 37 40.97 80.64 92.68
C GLY A 37 41.83 81.31 91.60
N GLY A 38 41.87 82.64 91.56
CA GLY A 38 42.28 83.37 90.35
C GLY A 38 41.23 83.27 89.24
N GLY A 39 41.63 83.37 87.97
CA GLY A 39 40.73 83.23 86.81
C GLY A 39 40.05 84.53 86.35
N SER A 40 39.37 84.47 85.20
CA SER A 40 38.63 85.58 84.61
C SER A 40 37.17 85.55 85.02
N LEU A 41 36.59 86.72 85.23
CA LEU A 41 35.15 86.87 85.47
C LEU A 41 34.38 86.55 84.17
N ILE A 42 33.39 85.66 84.27
CA ILE A 42 32.52 85.23 83.18
C ILE A 42 31.15 85.88 83.36
N GLY A 43 30.80 86.82 82.49
CA GLY A 43 29.56 87.59 82.59
C GLY A 43 29.61 88.73 83.62
N GLY A 44 28.46 89.39 83.82
CA GLY A 44 28.30 90.46 84.81
C GLY A 44 28.08 89.92 86.23
N ALA A 45 28.58 90.63 87.24
CA ALA A 45 28.25 90.32 88.63
C ALA A 45 26.75 90.53 88.89
N GLN A 46 26.08 89.53 89.45
CA GLN A 46 24.67 89.62 89.83
C GLN A 46 24.59 90.09 91.29
N SER A 47 24.04 91.27 91.52
CA SER A 47 23.79 91.78 92.87
C SER A 47 22.32 91.55 93.22
N VAL A 48 22.09 90.93 94.38
CA VAL A 48 20.75 90.63 94.89
C VAL A 48 20.68 91.19 96.29
N ASP A 49 20.04 92.35 96.39
CA ASP A 49 19.84 93.06 97.64
C ASP A 49 18.59 92.51 98.36
N ASP A 50 18.55 92.64 99.68
CA ASP A 50 17.45 92.23 100.54
C ASP A 50 17.04 90.74 100.44
N LEU A 51 17.98 89.83 100.18
CA LEU A 51 17.68 88.40 100.10
C LEU A 51 17.44 87.80 101.50
N ALA A 52 16.24 87.24 101.70
CA ALA A 52 15.90 86.56 102.94
C ALA A 52 16.68 85.24 103.08
N VAL A 53 17.43 85.11 104.17
CA VAL A 53 18.08 83.87 104.61
C VAL A 53 17.35 83.39 105.86
N ALA A 54 16.85 82.14 105.84
CA ALA A 54 16.11 81.56 106.96
C ALA A 54 16.76 80.23 107.37
N ASP A 55 17.16 80.12 108.64
CA ASP A 55 17.86 78.96 109.20
C ASP A 55 19.07 78.53 108.35
N GLY A 56 19.79 79.53 107.87
CA GLY A 56 20.96 79.42 107.01
C GLY A 56 20.64 79.19 105.53
N LEU A 57 19.40 78.96 105.09
CA LEU A 57 19.11 78.63 103.70
C LEU A 57 18.63 79.84 102.90
N PHE A 58 19.04 79.92 101.63
CA PHE A 58 18.53 80.88 100.65
C PHE A 58 18.44 80.26 99.26
N SER A 59 17.60 80.84 98.41
CA SER A 59 17.41 80.46 97.01
C SER A 59 17.37 81.72 96.16
N VAL A 60 18.06 81.70 95.02
CA VAL A 60 18.18 82.85 94.12
C VAL A 60 18.26 82.39 92.68
N ASP A 61 17.59 83.08 91.76
CA ASP A 61 17.75 82.84 90.34
C ASP A 61 18.90 83.70 89.80
N LEU A 62 19.86 83.05 89.16
CA LEU A 62 21.06 83.70 88.60
C LEU A 62 21.06 83.54 87.08
N ASP A 63 21.34 84.63 86.38
CA ASP A 63 21.53 84.64 84.94
C ASP A 63 22.80 85.43 84.59
N PHE A 64 23.80 84.75 84.03
CA PHE A 64 25.07 85.37 83.61
C PHE A 64 25.10 85.65 82.10
N GLY A 65 23.99 85.46 81.40
CA GLY A 65 23.82 85.70 79.97
C GLY A 65 24.17 84.49 79.08
N ALA A 66 23.81 84.59 77.80
CA ALA A 66 24.11 83.56 76.80
C ALA A 66 25.63 83.37 76.66
N GLY A 67 26.10 82.13 76.79
CA GLY A 67 27.52 81.76 76.71
C GLY A 67 28.24 81.62 78.05
N ALA A 68 27.62 82.00 79.17
CA ALA A 68 28.21 81.78 80.50
C ALA A 68 28.28 80.29 80.87
N MET A 69 27.32 79.49 80.40
CA MET A 69 27.23 78.03 80.61
C MET A 69 27.41 77.28 79.28
N ASP A 70 28.66 77.12 78.85
CA ASP A 70 29.08 76.52 77.56
C ASP A 70 29.54 75.06 77.68
N GLY A 71 29.36 74.44 78.84
CA GLY A 71 29.81 73.08 79.15
C GLY A 71 31.21 73.00 79.77
N GLN A 72 31.94 74.11 79.92
CA GLN A 72 33.19 74.18 80.70
C GLN A 72 32.91 74.31 82.21
N ALA A 73 33.90 73.98 83.05
CA ALA A 73 33.77 74.12 84.50
C ALA A 73 33.62 75.60 84.92
N ARG A 74 32.77 75.85 85.93
CA ARG A 74 32.48 77.19 86.46
C ARG A 74 32.49 77.20 87.98
N TRP A 75 32.91 78.32 88.56
CA TRP A 75 32.97 78.53 90.00
C TRP A 75 32.26 79.83 90.38
N LEU A 76 31.34 79.75 91.34
CA LEU A 76 30.56 80.85 91.86
C LEU A 76 31.25 81.45 93.11
N GLU A 77 31.71 82.68 92.99
CA GLU A 77 32.15 83.51 94.10
C GLU A 77 30.96 84.26 94.68
N ILE A 78 30.85 84.24 96.00
CA ILE A 78 29.71 84.82 96.72
C ILE A 78 30.27 85.79 97.75
N ASP A 79 29.98 87.06 97.56
CA ASP A 79 30.16 88.10 98.57
C ASP A 79 28.85 88.30 99.31
N VAL A 80 28.89 88.38 100.64
CA VAL A 80 27.70 88.60 101.48
C VAL A 80 27.95 89.69 102.52
N LYS A 81 26.93 90.52 102.78
CA LYS A 81 26.89 91.40 103.96
C LYS A 81 25.52 91.36 104.63
N ARG A 82 25.48 91.65 105.93
CA ARG A 82 24.22 92.05 106.56
C ARG A 82 23.86 93.44 106.04
N ASP A 83 22.57 93.74 105.93
CA ASP A 83 22.11 95.04 105.45
C ASP A 83 22.75 96.23 106.22
N ALA A 84 22.91 96.08 107.54
CA ALA A 84 23.51 97.08 108.42
C ALA A 84 25.06 97.20 108.35
N ASP A 85 25.77 96.31 107.64
CA ASP A 85 27.23 96.31 107.57
C ASP A 85 27.76 97.19 106.42
N ALA A 86 28.85 97.92 106.67
CA ALA A 86 29.43 98.86 105.71
C ALA A 86 30.17 98.20 104.52
N GLY A 87 30.42 96.89 104.55
CA GLY A 87 31.21 96.17 103.55
C GLY A 87 30.84 94.70 103.39
N TYR A 88 31.13 94.15 102.21
CA TYR A 88 30.89 92.74 101.87
C TYR A 88 32.04 91.84 102.32
N THR A 89 31.69 90.62 102.75
CA THR A 89 32.62 89.53 103.08
C THR A 89 32.56 88.46 102.00
N THR A 90 33.69 88.15 101.37
CA THR A 90 33.79 87.06 100.37
C THR A 90 33.83 85.70 101.05
N LEU A 91 32.94 84.80 100.65
CA LEU A 91 32.88 83.43 101.13
C LEU A 91 33.90 82.56 100.38
N ASN A 92 34.91 82.07 101.10
CA ASN A 92 35.94 81.18 100.55
C ASN A 92 35.72 79.73 101.02
N PRO A 93 35.95 78.71 100.17
CA PRO A 93 36.31 78.80 98.74
C PRO A 93 35.09 79.02 97.81
N ARG A 94 35.33 79.40 96.55
CA ARG A 94 34.29 79.49 95.51
C ARG A 94 33.59 78.15 95.28
N VAL A 95 32.28 78.17 95.02
CA VAL A 95 31.46 76.97 94.86
C VAL A 95 31.49 76.50 93.40
N ALA A 96 31.91 75.26 93.14
CA ALA A 96 31.88 74.70 91.79
C ALA A 96 30.43 74.43 91.33
N LEU A 97 30.07 74.85 90.12
CA LEU A 97 28.81 74.51 89.48
C LEU A 97 28.99 73.26 88.62
N THR A 98 28.27 72.19 88.93
CA THR A 98 28.29 70.94 88.16
C THR A 98 27.35 71.03 86.95
N ALA A 99 27.83 70.67 85.75
CA ALA A 99 27.05 70.75 84.51
C ALA A 99 25.83 69.79 84.49
N ALA A 100 24.73 70.24 83.89
CA ALA A 100 23.60 69.38 83.52
C ALA A 100 23.82 68.76 82.12
N PRO A 101 23.59 67.46 81.89
CA PRO A 101 23.81 66.82 80.59
C PRO A 101 22.75 67.25 79.55
N ASN A 102 23.20 67.54 78.33
CA ASN A 102 22.37 67.86 77.15
C ASN A 102 22.65 66.86 76.01
N ALA A 103 21.63 66.48 75.25
CA ALA A 103 21.79 65.61 74.07
C ALA A 103 21.91 66.45 72.77
N LEU A 104 23.03 66.31 72.07
CA LEU A 104 23.21 66.79 70.69
C LEU A 104 22.71 65.71 69.71
N ALA A 105 22.07 66.13 68.61
CA ALA A 105 21.56 65.22 67.58
C ALA A 105 22.68 64.31 66.99
N LEU A 106 22.30 63.13 66.48
CA LEU A 106 23.20 62.18 65.81
C LEU A 106 23.67 62.74 64.45
N PRO A 107 24.96 62.99 64.22
CA PRO A 107 25.45 63.49 62.93
C PRO A 107 25.13 62.52 61.78
N GLY A 108 24.58 63.04 60.68
CA GLY A 108 24.21 62.24 59.50
C GLY A 108 22.84 61.57 59.56
N LEU A 109 22.08 61.76 60.65
CA LEU A 109 20.66 61.41 60.74
C LEU A 109 19.87 62.66 61.07
N TRP A 110 18.92 63.01 60.23
CA TRP A 110 18.04 64.14 60.45
C TRP A 110 16.59 63.77 60.15
N THR A 111 15.67 64.55 60.71
CA THR A 111 14.24 64.38 60.46
C THR A 111 13.72 65.58 59.68
N GLN A 112 12.96 65.34 58.62
CA GLN A 112 12.13 66.37 58.01
C GLN A 112 10.81 66.39 58.77
N GLN A 113 10.57 67.45 59.53
CA GLN A 113 9.34 67.59 60.30
C GLN A 113 8.22 68.10 59.39
N ASN A 114 7.05 67.47 59.47
CA ASN A 114 5.81 67.90 58.81
C ASN A 114 4.63 67.77 59.79
N ALA A 115 3.43 68.15 59.36
CA ALA A 115 2.26 68.25 60.24
C ALA A 115 1.60 66.90 60.58
N VAL A 116 1.92 65.84 59.83
CA VAL A 116 1.23 64.54 59.92
C VAL A 116 2.17 63.43 60.40
N SER A 117 3.26 63.14 59.68
CA SER A 117 4.23 62.09 60.02
C SER A 117 5.64 62.46 59.54
N PRO A 118 6.61 62.70 60.43
CA PRO A 118 7.94 63.17 60.04
C PRO A 118 8.68 62.12 59.20
N ASN A 119 9.54 62.60 58.30
CA ASN A 119 10.44 61.74 57.53
C ASN A 119 11.75 61.52 58.30
N LEU A 120 12.34 60.33 58.14
CA LEU A 120 13.65 59.98 58.72
C LEU A 120 14.68 59.85 57.60
N VAL A 121 15.72 60.68 57.60
CA VAL A 121 16.72 60.73 56.53
C VAL A 121 18.13 60.53 57.09
N GLY A 122 18.73 59.38 56.78
CA GLY A 122 20.10 59.04 57.14
C GLY A 122 21.06 59.06 55.94
N GLY A 123 22.35 59.26 56.21
CA GLY A 123 23.44 59.06 55.24
C GLY A 123 24.02 60.35 54.63
N TYR A 124 24.34 60.30 53.35
CA TYR A 124 24.91 61.43 52.58
C TYR A 124 23.96 62.63 52.61
N HIS A 125 24.52 63.83 52.75
CA HIS A 125 23.74 65.03 53.05
C HIS A 125 22.79 65.47 51.92
N ASP A 126 23.01 65.01 50.68
CA ASP A 126 22.10 65.30 49.56
C ASP A 126 21.03 64.22 49.36
N ASN A 127 20.95 63.20 50.24
CA ASN A 127 19.78 62.33 50.25
C ASN A 127 18.53 63.19 50.45
N MET A 128 17.55 63.03 49.57
CA MET A 128 16.43 63.94 49.42
C MET A 128 15.12 63.24 49.69
N VAL A 129 14.24 63.92 50.40
CA VAL A 129 12.82 63.59 50.49
C VAL A 129 12.06 64.82 50.02
N GLY A 130 11.03 64.62 49.20
CA GLY A 130 10.19 65.69 48.66
C GLY A 130 9.68 66.64 49.74
N GLY A 131 9.46 67.91 49.38
CA GLY A 131 9.19 68.97 50.36
C GLY A 131 7.92 68.75 51.18
N ALA A 132 6.89 68.15 50.58
CA ALA A 132 5.59 67.91 51.21
C ALA A 132 5.34 66.43 51.56
N VAL A 133 6.23 65.52 51.16
CA VAL A 133 6.19 64.08 51.47
C VAL A 133 6.09 63.81 52.97
N GLU A 134 5.29 62.83 53.34
CA GLU A 134 5.03 62.42 54.72
C GLU A 134 5.37 60.94 54.98
N GLY A 135 5.88 60.63 56.18
CA GLY A 135 6.14 59.26 56.64
C GLY A 135 7.25 58.50 55.90
N ALA A 136 8.13 59.18 55.17
CA ALA A 136 9.19 58.55 54.39
C ALA A 136 10.43 58.17 55.23
N VAL A 137 11.15 57.13 54.80
CA VAL A 137 12.37 56.64 55.48
C VAL A 137 13.50 56.40 54.49
N ILE A 138 14.62 57.11 54.66
CA ILE A 138 15.93 56.76 54.07
C ILE A 138 16.83 56.27 55.20
N GLY A 139 17.11 54.97 55.25
CA GLY A 139 17.90 54.36 56.33
C GLY A 139 19.38 54.73 56.35
N GLY A 140 19.95 55.17 55.22
CA GLY A 140 21.37 55.51 55.09
C GLY A 140 21.86 55.56 53.64
N GLY A 141 23.19 55.55 53.47
CA GLY A 141 23.83 55.50 52.16
C GLY A 141 23.82 56.83 51.40
N GLY A 142 23.95 56.76 50.07
CA GLY A 142 24.09 57.89 49.18
C GLY A 142 25.54 58.36 49.00
N HIS A 143 25.80 59.08 47.91
CA HIS A 143 27.02 59.86 47.70
C HIS A 143 26.78 60.96 46.66
N SER A 144 27.82 61.76 46.38
CA SER A 144 27.80 62.93 45.49
C SER A 144 27.20 62.78 44.09
N THR A 145 27.08 61.58 43.53
CA THR A 145 26.42 61.35 42.22
C THR A 145 25.36 60.26 42.29
N GLY A 146 24.92 59.94 43.51
CA GLY A 146 24.02 58.83 43.80
C GLY A 146 23.32 59.06 45.13
N ALA A 147 22.73 60.25 45.30
CA ALA A 147 21.83 60.49 46.43
C ALA A 147 20.58 59.62 46.30
N ASN A 148 20.10 59.11 47.43
CA ASN A 148 18.81 58.42 47.49
C ASN A 148 17.68 59.47 47.55
N GLN A 149 16.58 59.21 46.86
CA GLN A 149 15.50 60.17 46.66
C GLN A 149 14.13 59.53 46.93
N ILE A 150 13.29 60.19 47.72
CA ILE A 150 11.90 59.79 47.92
C ILE A 150 11.00 60.94 47.46
N HIS A 151 10.12 60.68 46.51
CA HIS A 151 9.28 61.69 45.86
C HIS A 151 7.82 61.68 46.38
N ASP A 152 7.35 60.55 46.91
CA ASP A 152 5.97 60.37 47.36
C ASP A 152 5.85 59.87 48.81
N ASP A 153 4.66 60.05 49.36
CA ASP A 153 4.27 59.67 50.72
C ASP A 153 4.58 58.21 51.06
N PHE A 154 5.06 58.00 52.28
CA PHE A 154 5.39 56.70 52.87
C PHE A 154 6.41 55.88 52.08
N GLY A 155 7.19 56.52 51.21
CA GLY A 155 8.30 55.87 50.51
C GLY A 155 9.37 55.37 51.48
N THR A 156 10.02 54.25 51.15
CA THR A 156 11.10 53.69 51.98
C THR A 156 12.30 53.32 51.13
N ILE A 157 13.50 53.76 51.53
CA ILE A 157 14.79 53.34 50.99
C ILE A 157 15.66 52.82 52.13
N GLY A 158 15.97 51.54 52.15
CA GLY A 158 16.77 50.93 53.23
C GLY A 158 18.23 51.40 53.25
N GLY A 159 18.79 51.80 52.10
CA GLY A 159 20.15 52.32 51.97
C GLY A 159 20.63 52.31 50.52
N GLY A 160 21.94 52.10 50.31
CA GLY A 160 22.51 52.04 48.95
C GLY A 160 22.78 53.42 48.35
N SER A 161 22.87 53.51 47.02
CA SER A 161 23.25 54.72 46.29
C SER A 161 22.37 54.93 45.06
N GLY A 162 21.87 56.14 44.87
CA GLY A 162 21.11 56.56 43.69
C GLY A 162 19.73 55.92 43.57
N ASN A 163 19.17 55.40 44.65
CA ASN A 163 17.86 54.77 44.62
C ASN A 163 16.73 55.81 44.67
N ALA A 164 15.60 55.54 44.01
CA ALA A 164 14.41 56.38 44.00
C ALA A 164 13.18 55.58 44.43
N ALA A 165 12.34 56.16 45.30
CA ALA A 165 11.02 55.63 45.65
C ALA A 165 9.96 56.71 45.42
N GLY A 166 8.90 56.37 44.68
CA GLY A 166 7.94 57.34 44.14
C GLY A 166 8.37 57.86 42.76
N ASN A 167 7.49 58.59 42.10
CA ASN A 167 7.74 59.23 40.80
C ASN A 167 7.98 60.74 40.98
N ASP A 168 8.88 61.29 40.16
CA ASP A 168 9.22 62.72 40.23
C ASP A 168 8.30 63.57 39.34
N ASP A 169 6.98 63.52 39.57
CA ASP A 169 6.00 64.30 38.82
C ASP A 169 5.56 65.59 39.52
N GLY A 170 6.02 65.79 40.76
CA GLY A 170 5.72 66.96 41.59
C GLY A 170 4.42 66.84 42.40
N ASP A 171 3.72 65.70 42.32
CA ASP A 171 2.59 65.32 43.18
C ASP A 171 3.02 64.16 44.09
N ASP A 172 3.31 64.48 45.34
CA ASP A 172 3.79 63.56 46.38
C ASP A 172 2.75 62.53 46.85
N THR A 173 1.52 62.62 46.35
CA THR A 173 0.42 61.69 46.68
C THR A 173 0.13 60.70 45.56
N SER A 174 0.81 60.80 44.42
CA SER A 174 0.46 60.08 43.21
C SER A 174 0.93 58.61 43.23
N GLN A 175 2.12 58.34 43.78
CA GLN A 175 2.71 56.99 43.86
C GLN A 175 3.20 56.58 45.29
N PRO A 176 2.35 56.66 46.32
CA PRO A 176 2.75 56.37 47.69
C PRO A 176 3.13 54.91 47.95
N TRP A 177 3.82 54.67 49.08
CA TRP A 177 4.24 53.37 49.61
C TRP A 177 5.27 52.60 48.77
N ALA A 178 5.97 53.28 47.86
CA ALA A 178 7.07 52.67 47.12
C ALA A 178 8.24 52.27 48.05
N THR A 179 8.82 51.09 47.83
CA THR A 179 9.90 50.57 48.69
C THR A 179 11.10 50.12 47.86
N VAL A 180 12.29 50.61 48.23
CA VAL A 180 13.57 50.09 47.76
C VAL A 180 14.38 49.55 48.95
N GLY A 181 14.69 48.25 48.97
CA GLY A 181 15.48 47.64 50.04
C GLY A 181 16.92 48.17 50.13
N GLY A 182 17.49 48.60 49.00
CA GLY A 182 18.82 49.21 48.88
C GLY A 182 19.43 49.00 47.50
N GLY A 183 20.75 48.94 47.40
CA GLY A 183 21.47 48.67 46.13
C GLY A 183 21.89 49.94 45.37
N LEU A 184 22.07 49.82 44.05
CA LEU A 184 22.58 50.90 43.19
C LEU A 184 21.54 51.29 42.14
N SER A 185 21.11 52.55 42.10
CA SER A 185 20.28 53.09 41.02
C SER A 185 18.97 52.34 40.77
N ASN A 186 18.33 51.82 41.82
CA ASN A 186 17.03 51.16 41.72
C ASN A 186 15.89 52.18 41.83
N ILE A 187 14.82 51.99 41.08
CA ILE A 187 13.64 52.86 41.03
C ILE A 187 12.42 52.01 41.40
N ALA A 188 11.73 52.36 42.48
CA ALA A 188 10.38 51.89 42.76
C ALA A 188 9.45 53.08 42.48
N GLY A 189 9.01 53.23 41.23
CA GLY A 189 8.28 54.41 40.76
C GLY A 189 6.75 54.32 40.85
N GLY A 190 6.20 53.10 40.97
CA GLY A 190 4.74 52.90 41.04
C GLY A 190 4.18 52.90 42.45
N ASN A 191 2.88 53.19 42.59
CA ASN A 191 2.13 53.12 43.85
C ASN A 191 2.23 51.70 44.44
N ARG A 192 2.71 51.58 45.67
CA ARG A 192 3.00 50.29 46.36
C ARG A 192 3.99 49.39 45.61
N SER A 193 4.83 49.95 44.74
CA SER A 193 5.87 49.18 44.06
C SER A 193 7.00 48.79 45.01
N THR A 194 7.70 47.70 44.72
CA THR A 194 8.81 47.21 45.55
C THR A 194 10.00 46.79 44.70
N VAL A 195 11.17 47.33 45.01
CA VAL A 195 12.46 46.79 44.56
C VAL A 195 13.23 46.25 45.77
N GLY A 196 13.47 44.94 45.84
CA GLY A 196 14.18 44.32 46.96
C GLY A 196 15.66 44.75 47.08
N GLY A 197 16.30 45.10 45.96
CA GLY A 197 17.68 45.58 45.89
C GLY A 197 18.29 45.41 44.50
N GLY A 198 19.61 45.17 44.43
CA GLY A 198 20.33 44.94 43.16
C GLY A 198 20.82 46.24 42.51
N ALA A 199 20.95 46.26 41.18
CA ALA A 199 21.42 47.43 40.45
C ALA A 199 20.54 47.77 39.23
N SER A 200 20.18 49.04 39.06
CA SER A 200 19.44 49.55 37.90
C SER A 200 18.08 48.88 37.66
N ASN A 201 17.43 48.35 38.70
CA ASN A 201 16.11 47.75 38.56
C ASN A 201 15.02 48.83 38.64
N SER A 202 13.92 48.64 37.89
CA SER A 202 12.77 49.55 37.84
C SER A 202 11.47 48.79 38.13
N ALA A 203 10.71 49.23 39.11
CA ALA A 203 9.36 48.75 39.42
C ALA A 203 8.39 49.94 39.32
N ASP A 204 7.85 50.18 38.13
CA ASP A 204 7.11 51.41 37.80
C ASP A 204 5.59 51.19 37.75
N GLY A 205 5.15 49.93 37.64
CA GLY A 205 3.73 49.60 37.67
C GLY A 205 3.12 49.67 39.07
N HIS A 206 1.81 49.90 39.14
CA HIS A 206 1.05 49.81 40.40
C HIS A 206 1.22 48.43 41.04
N VAL A 207 1.65 48.35 42.31
CA VAL A 207 1.89 47.08 43.04
C VAL A 207 2.91 46.17 42.34
N SER A 208 3.76 46.72 41.46
CA SER A 208 4.80 45.96 40.77
C SER A 208 5.95 45.58 41.71
N THR A 209 6.59 44.44 41.44
CA THR A 209 7.68 43.94 42.28
C THR A 209 8.89 43.52 41.44
N VAL A 210 10.07 44.01 41.80
CA VAL A 210 11.35 43.44 41.35
C VAL A 210 12.12 42.97 42.58
N ALA A 211 12.28 41.65 42.76
CA ALA A 211 12.94 41.14 43.96
C ALA A 211 14.45 41.47 44.01
N GLY A 212 15.09 41.73 42.87
CA GLY A 212 16.49 42.18 42.78
C GLY A 212 17.10 41.98 41.38
N GLY A 213 18.42 41.79 41.30
CA GLY A 213 19.13 41.53 40.04
C GLY A 213 19.73 42.79 39.41
N ILE A 214 19.95 42.77 38.08
CA ILE A 214 20.56 43.88 37.33
C ILE A 214 19.66 44.28 36.15
N ALA A 215 19.29 45.55 36.06
CA ALA A 215 18.59 46.12 34.91
C ALA A 215 17.24 45.46 34.58
N ASN A 216 16.51 44.95 35.58
CA ASN A 216 15.17 44.39 35.37
C ASN A 216 14.10 45.49 35.44
N ALA A 217 13.04 45.37 34.65
CA ALA A 217 11.93 46.30 34.61
C ALA A 217 10.59 45.57 34.82
N ALA A 218 9.78 46.04 35.77
CA ALA A 218 8.39 45.66 35.98
C ALA A 218 7.52 46.92 35.83
N SER A 219 7.02 47.19 34.62
CA SER A 219 6.28 48.43 34.32
C SER A 219 4.76 48.24 34.27
N GLY A 220 4.27 47.01 34.10
CA GLY A 220 2.84 46.72 34.15
C GLY A 220 2.28 46.68 35.58
N GLN A 221 0.98 46.91 35.73
CA GLN A 221 0.32 46.82 37.02
C GLN A 221 0.38 45.38 37.54
N TYR A 222 0.70 45.19 38.83
CA TYR A 222 0.89 43.88 39.45
C TYR A 222 2.00 43.02 38.82
N ALA A 223 2.83 43.60 37.95
CA ALA A 223 3.91 42.86 37.29
C ALA A 223 4.99 42.45 38.29
N THR A 224 5.53 41.24 38.13
CA THR A 224 6.56 40.69 39.02
C THR A 224 7.76 40.20 38.23
N VAL A 225 8.96 40.66 38.62
CA VAL A 225 10.23 40.08 38.20
C VAL A 225 10.97 39.53 39.41
N GLY A 226 11.16 38.21 39.46
CA GLY A 226 11.83 37.52 40.57
C GLY A 226 13.34 37.78 40.66
N GLY A 227 13.95 38.35 39.62
CA GLY A 227 15.36 38.77 39.61
C GLY A 227 16.02 38.59 38.24
N GLY A 228 17.33 38.30 38.23
CA GLY A 228 18.08 38.04 37.01
C GLY A 228 18.64 39.30 36.35
N ARG A 229 18.77 39.30 35.02
CA ARG A 229 19.39 40.40 34.27
C ARG A 229 18.57 40.81 33.05
N PHE A 230 18.27 42.11 32.90
CA PHE A 230 17.56 42.69 31.74
C PHE A 230 16.13 42.19 31.51
N ASN A 231 15.49 41.52 32.46
CA ASN A 231 14.12 41.02 32.24
C ASN A 231 13.11 42.19 32.20
N SER A 232 12.09 42.09 31.34
CA SER A 232 11.09 43.15 31.14
C SER A 232 9.66 42.60 31.21
N ALA A 233 8.98 42.84 32.32
CA ALA A 233 7.56 42.52 32.50
C ALA A 233 6.74 43.81 32.26
N ALA A 234 6.30 44.01 31.01
CA ALA A 234 5.74 45.29 30.56
C ALA A 234 4.22 45.39 30.72
N ALA A 235 3.53 44.25 30.74
CA ALA A 235 2.07 44.15 30.80
C ALA A 235 1.51 43.91 32.19
N ASP A 236 0.20 44.09 32.34
CA ASP A 236 -0.49 43.91 33.62
C ASP A 236 -0.49 42.43 34.03
N TYR A 237 -0.24 42.15 35.31
CA TYR A 237 -0.09 40.80 35.87
C TYR A 237 1.04 39.96 35.23
N ALA A 238 1.93 40.59 34.47
CA ALA A 238 3.06 39.92 33.84
C ALA A 238 4.02 39.34 34.88
N THR A 239 4.44 38.09 34.70
CA THR A 239 5.37 37.43 35.62
C THR A 239 6.61 36.95 34.90
N ILE A 240 7.79 37.31 35.40
CA ILE A 240 9.07 36.72 35.00
C ILE A 240 9.79 36.22 36.25
N ALA A 241 9.87 34.91 36.44
CA ALA A 241 10.51 34.34 37.63
C ALA A 241 12.02 34.64 37.73
N GLY A 242 12.70 34.91 36.61
CA GLY A 242 14.11 35.33 36.59
C GLY A 242 14.76 35.12 35.22
N GLY A 243 16.06 34.80 35.22
CA GLY A 243 16.82 34.54 33.99
C GLY A 243 17.44 35.80 33.38
N GLY A 244 17.67 35.82 32.06
CA GLY A 244 18.19 37.02 31.42
C GLY A 244 18.34 36.93 29.90
N PRO A 245 19.40 37.51 29.32
CA PRO A 245 19.59 37.46 27.88
C PRO A 245 20.12 36.10 27.39
N SER A 246 19.59 35.61 26.27
CA SER A 246 20.15 34.44 25.57
C SER A 246 21.48 34.75 24.87
N ASP A 247 21.74 36.02 24.57
CA ASP A 247 23.03 36.53 24.10
C ASP A 247 23.46 37.73 24.96
N PRO A 248 24.43 37.57 25.87
CA PRO A 248 24.91 38.65 26.72
C PRO A 248 25.47 39.86 25.96
N ALA A 249 25.94 39.70 24.72
CA ALA A 249 26.41 40.81 23.89
C ALA A 249 25.24 41.69 23.39
N ASN A 250 24.06 41.10 23.25
CA ASN A 250 22.83 41.74 22.77
C ASN A 250 21.75 41.70 23.87
N ALA A 251 22.12 42.12 25.07
CA ALA A 251 21.35 41.84 26.27
C ALA A 251 19.93 42.47 26.27
N THR A 252 19.75 43.60 25.59
CA THR A 252 18.47 44.33 25.51
C THR A 252 17.56 43.86 24.40
N THR A 253 18.04 43.03 23.45
CA THR A 253 17.25 42.45 22.34
C THR A 253 16.98 40.95 22.54
N THR A 254 17.73 40.31 23.43
CA THR A 254 17.67 38.87 23.69
C THR A 254 17.32 38.49 25.13
N ASN A 255 16.83 39.43 25.96
CA ASN A 255 16.25 39.21 27.29
C ASN A 255 14.84 38.61 27.28
N ASN A 256 14.40 38.12 28.45
CA ASN A 256 13.04 37.67 28.66
C ASN A 256 12.07 38.85 28.70
N ARG A 257 10.94 38.74 28.00
CA ARG A 257 9.94 39.80 27.88
C ARG A 257 8.51 39.30 27.89
N VAL A 258 7.66 39.97 28.64
CA VAL A 258 6.22 39.81 28.61
C VAL A 258 5.59 41.12 28.14
N TYR A 259 4.85 41.06 27.05
CA TYR A 259 4.23 42.22 26.39
C TYR A 259 2.73 42.33 26.62
N ASP A 260 2.05 41.21 26.91
CA ASP A 260 0.60 41.12 27.07
C ASP A 260 0.18 40.63 28.46
N ASP A 261 -1.04 40.99 28.84
CA ASP A 261 -1.56 40.79 30.19
C ASP A 261 -1.59 39.32 30.57
N TYR A 262 -1.34 39.04 31.86
CA TYR A 262 -1.28 37.69 32.42
C TYR A 262 -0.23 36.77 31.78
N GLY A 263 0.71 37.33 31.01
CA GLY A 263 1.79 36.58 30.42
C GLY A 263 2.81 36.10 31.47
N ALA A 264 3.31 34.89 31.32
CA ALA A 264 4.23 34.29 32.29
C ALA A 264 5.48 33.67 31.64
N ILE A 265 6.65 34.03 32.17
CA ILE A 265 7.95 33.41 31.85
C ILE A 265 8.55 32.79 33.12
N GLY A 266 8.73 31.47 33.12
CA GLY A 266 9.31 30.74 34.26
C GLY A 266 10.83 30.91 34.43
N GLY A 267 11.53 31.47 33.44
CA GLY A 267 12.96 31.81 33.51
C GLY A 267 13.66 31.64 32.17
N GLY A 268 14.95 31.28 32.19
CA GLY A 268 15.72 31.03 30.98
C GLY A 268 16.26 32.30 30.30
N GLY A 269 16.47 32.24 28.99
CA GLY A 269 17.11 33.33 28.24
C GLY A 269 16.41 33.71 26.94
N GLY A 270 16.03 34.97 26.77
CA GLY A 270 15.46 35.47 25.51
C GLY A 270 14.08 34.97 25.15
N ASN A 271 13.30 34.57 26.14
CA ASN A 271 11.93 34.13 25.94
C ASN A 271 10.99 35.32 25.75
N ARG A 272 9.94 35.16 24.93
CA ARG A 272 8.97 36.19 24.61
C ARG A 272 7.56 35.67 24.84
N VAL A 273 6.75 36.45 25.52
CA VAL A 273 5.33 36.19 25.75
C VAL A 273 4.53 37.41 25.32
N GLY A 274 3.50 37.20 24.51
CA GLY A 274 2.71 38.27 23.92
C GLY A 274 3.34 38.84 22.64
N SER A 275 2.65 39.81 22.02
CA SER A 275 3.12 40.56 20.87
C SER A 275 3.50 41.99 21.27
N ASN A 276 4.47 42.56 20.57
CA ASN A 276 4.93 43.92 20.82
C ASN A 276 4.22 44.90 19.87
N ASP A 277 2.89 44.87 19.85
CA ASP A 277 2.05 45.73 19.00
C ASP A 277 1.58 47.01 19.71
N GLY A 278 1.82 47.11 21.02
CA GLY A 278 1.44 48.25 21.85
C GLY A 278 0.06 48.12 22.51
N ASP A 279 -0.62 46.98 22.34
CA ASP A 279 -1.90 46.66 22.99
C ASP A 279 -1.77 45.36 23.78
N SER A 280 -1.57 45.48 25.10
CA SER A 280 -1.35 44.35 26.01
C SER A 280 -2.58 43.45 26.21
N SER A 281 -3.74 43.79 25.63
CA SER A 281 -4.99 43.04 25.78
C SER A 281 -5.20 41.97 24.71
N THR A 282 -4.28 41.83 23.75
CA THR A 282 -4.53 41.07 22.52
C THR A 282 -4.07 39.61 22.60
N GLN A 283 -2.96 39.30 23.29
CA GLN A 283 -2.45 37.92 23.43
C GLN A 283 -2.31 37.46 24.88
N GLN A 284 -3.39 37.63 25.64
CA GLN A 284 -3.44 37.32 27.07
C GLN A 284 -3.21 35.82 27.40
N PHE A 285 -2.75 35.57 28.62
CA PHE A 285 -2.54 34.22 29.22
C PHE A 285 -1.51 33.32 28.53
N ALA A 286 -0.68 33.87 27.65
CA ALA A 286 0.40 33.12 27.04
C ALA A 286 1.50 32.77 28.07
N THR A 287 2.09 31.58 27.96
CA THR A 287 3.08 31.09 28.93
C THR A 287 4.29 30.46 28.25
N VAL A 288 5.47 30.84 28.69
CA VAL A 288 6.73 30.13 28.41
C VAL A 288 7.32 29.66 29.74
N ALA A 289 7.34 28.35 29.99
CA ALA A 289 7.83 27.85 31.28
C ALA A 289 9.37 27.99 31.44
N GLY A 290 10.14 28.13 30.36
CA GLY A 290 11.58 28.41 30.42
C GLY A 290 12.30 28.23 29.08
N GLY A 291 13.57 27.79 29.14
CA GLY A 291 14.38 27.52 27.94
C GLY A 291 15.03 28.77 27.35
N ARG A 292 15.40 28.69 26.06
CA ARG A 292 16.14 29.75 25.37
C ARG A 292 15.40 30.18 24.08
N ARG A 293 15.25 31.48 23.83
CA ARG A 293 14.63 32.02 22.59
C ARG A 293 13.22 31.48 22.26
N ASN A 294 12.45 31.04 23.25
CA ASN A 294 11.09 30.54 23.01
C ASN A 294 10.09 31.71 22.93
N THR A 295 9.08 31.59 22.07
CA THR A 295 8.05 32.60 21.85
C THR A 295 6.66 31.99 22.00
N ALA A 296 5.84 32.57 22.88
CA ALA A 296 4.39 32.31 22.95
C ALA A 296 3.65 33.63 22.68
N SER A 297 3.20 33.84 21.44
CA SER A 297 2.64 35.12 20.98
C SER A 297 1.20 35.01 20.46
N GLY A 298 0.49 33.93 20.80
CA GLY A 298 -0.94 33.80 20.61
C GLY A 298 -1.67 33.77 21.95
N PRO A 299 -2.95 34.16 22.03
CA PRO A 299 -3.69 34.10 23.29
C PRO A 299 -3.80 32.64 23.77
N TYR A 300 -3.56 32.41 25.06
CA TYR A 300 -3.48 31.06 25.67
C TYR A 300 -2.39 30.14 25.08
N ALA A 301 -1.44 30.66 24.29
CA ALA A 301 -0.35 29.87 23.75
C ALA A 301 0.61 29.41 24.85
N THR A 302 1.07 28.16 24.78
CA THR A 302 1.95 27.56 25.78
C THR A 302 3.19 26.97 25.13
N THR A 303 4.36 27.31 25.66
CA THR A 303 5.63 26.61 25.37
C THR A 303 6.27 26.14 26.67
N SER A 304 6.44 24.83 26.85
CA SER A 304 6.95 24.29 28.12
C SER A 304 8.48 24.40 28.28
N GLY A 305 9.23 24.75 27.23
CA GLY A 305 10.67 24.96 27.30
C GLY A 305 11.39 24.75 25.97
N GLY A 306 12.63 24.29 26.02
CA GLY A 306 13.44 24.01 24.83
C GLY A 306 14.20 25.23 24.29
N ASP A 307 14.55 25.21 23.01
CA ASP A 307 15.26 26.29 22.33
C ASP A 307 14.54 26.71 21.04
N GLY A 308 14.33 28.01 20.84
CA GLY A 308 13.81 28.53 19.56
C GLY A 308 12.39 28.14 19.18
N ASN A 309 11.56 27.64 20.11
CA ASN A 309 10.20 27.22 19.79
C ASN A 309 9.24 28.42 19.66
N ALA A 310 8.26 28.34 18.74
CA ALA A 310 7.35 29.44 18.42
C ALA A 310 5.87 28.99 18.36
N ALA A 311 5.11 29.29 19.42
CA ALA A 311 3.67 29.11 19.52
C ALA A 311 2.96 30.45 19.27
N THR A 312 2.51 30.69 18.03
CA THR A 312 2.21 32.06 17.56
C THR A 312 0.73 32.41 17.43
N THR A 313 -0.16 31.42 17.57
CA THR A 313 -1.61 31.63 17.43
C THR A 313 -2.40 31.07 18.63
N SER A 314 -3.71 31.36 18.68
CA SER A 314 -4.57 31.04 19.80
C SER A 314 -4.56 29.56 20.19
N TYR A 315 -4.45 29.27 21.49
CA TYR A 315 -4.48 27.90 22.06
C TYR A 315 -3.42 26.94 21.49
N THR A 316 -2.32 27.46 20.94
CA THR A 316 -1.21 26.61 20.47
C THR A 316 -0.42 26.04 21.64
N THR A 317 0.07 24.81 21.50
CA THR A 317 0.88 24.15 22.53
C THR A 317 2.13 23.56 21.93
N ILE A 318 3.29 23.89 22.51
CA ILE A 318 4.56 23.25 22.24
C ILE A 318 5.12 22.66 23.54
N GLY A 319 5.25 21.33 23.59
CA GLY A 319 5.77 20.64 24.78
C GLY A 319 7.27 20.83 25.04
N GLY A 320 8.04 21.31 24.06
CA GLY A 320 9.47 21.62 24.17
C GLY A 320 10.20 21.36 22.86
N GLY A 321 11.49 21.00 22.93
CA GLY A 321 12.30 20.66 21.74
C GLY A 321 13.14 21.83 21.19
N ASP A 322 13.61 21.72 19.96
CA ASP A 322 14.39 22.74 19.25
C ASP A 322 13.67 23.20 17.98
N ASN A 323 13.56 24.51 17.79
CA ASN A 323 12.98 25.18 16.61
C ASN A 323 11.62 24.65 16.13
N ASN A 324 10.74 24.21 17.02
CA ASN A 324 9.38 23.81 16.64
C ASN A 324 8.47 25.02 16.49
N SER A 325 7.53 24.97 15.55
CA SER A 325 6.52 25.99 15.32
C SER A 325 5.11 25.42 15.37
N ALA A 326 4.22 26.08 16.12
CA ALA A 326 2.79 25.86 16.10
C ALA A 326 2.14 27.18 15.67
N GLY A 327 1.79 27.25 14.39
CA GLY A 327 1.41 28.49 13.69
C GLY A 327 -0.08 28.65 13.38
N ALA A 328 -0.93 27.69 13.74
CA ALA A 328 -2.37 27.78 13.55
C ALA A 328 -3.16 27.46 14.83
N ALA A 329 -4.40 27.99 14.92
CA ALA A 329 -5.17 27.90 16.14
C ALA A 329 -5.41 26.44 16.57
N TRP A 330 -5.23 26.16 17.87
CA TRP A 330 -5.28 24.81 18.45
C TRP A 330 -4.24 23.81 17.90
N ALA A 331 -3.23 24.26 17.18
CA ALA A 331 -2.16 23.38 16.73
C ALA A 331 -1.29 22.92 17.91
N THR A 332 -0.86 21.66 17.88
CA THR A 332 -0.03 21.06 18.93
C THR A 332 1.24 20.47 18.35
N VAL A 333 2.38 20.80 18.95
CA VAL A 333 3.64 20.08 18.76
C VAL A 333 4.07 19.48 20.10
N GLY A 334 4.15 18.15 20.20
CA GLY A 334 4.55 17.49 21.45
C GLY A 334 6.00 17.78 21.85
N GLY A 335 6.89 17.93 20.86
CA GLY A 335 8.31 18.27 21.03
C GLY A 335 9.10 17.96 19.76
N GLY A 336 10.38 17.63 19.88
CA GLY A 336 11.23 17.24 18.74
C GLY A 336 12.08 18.38 18.19
N ASP A 337 12.48 18.27 16.92
CA ASP A 337 13.35 19.22 16.22
C ASP A 337 12.70 19.70 14.91
N ASP A 338 12.62 21.00 14.69
CA ASP A 338 12.18 21.61 13.43
C ASP A 338 10.78 21.17 12.92
N ASN A 339 9.85 20.85 13.83
CA ASN A 339 8.49 20.49 13.42
C ASN A 339 7.61 21.72 13.22
N ASN A 340 6.73 21.69 12.22
CA ASN A 340 5.94 22.84 11.82
C ASN A 340 4.44 22.51 11.66
N ALA A 341 3.64 22.90 12.66
CA ALA A 341 2.20 22.67 12.70
C ALA A 341 1.39 23.93 12.33
N ASN A 342 1.02 24.06 11.05
CA ASN A 342 0.32 25.21 10.47
C ASN A 342 -1.14 24.95 10.10
N GLY A 343 -1.67 23.76 10.38
CA GLY A 343 -3.09 23.46 10.23
C GLY A 343 -3.88 23.75 11.52
N GLN A 344 -5.11 24.26 11.41
CA GLN A 344 -5.98 24.43 12.57
C GLN A 344 -6.30 23.06 13.20
N PHE A 345 -6.21 22.92 14.53
CA PHE A 345 -6.32 21.61 15.21
C PHE A 345 -5.31 20.55 14.75
N SER A 346 -4.26 20.94 14.01
CA SER A 346 -3.26 19.97 13.55
C SER A 346 -2.37 19.51 14.70
N VAL A 347 -1.86 18.29 14.59
CA VAL A 347 -1.05 17.66 15.64
C VAL A 347 0.22 17.10 15.04
N ILE A 348 1.35 17.51 15.59
CA ILE A 348 2.62 16.81 15.45
C ILE A 348 3.00 16.24 16.81
N GLY A 349 3.03 14.91 16.94
CA GLY A 349 3.37 14.29 18.22
C GLY A 349 4.84 14.50 18.63
N GLY A 350 5.75 14.59 17.65
CA GLY A 350 7.17 14.87 17.85
C GLY A 350 7.98 14.53 16.59
N GLY A 351 9.24 14.11 16.76
CA GLY A 351 10.10 13.73 15.64
C GLY A 351 10.93 14.90 15.09
N GLN A 352 11.38 14.80 13.85
CA GLN A 352 12.21 15.80 13.20
C GLN A 352 11.63 16.26 11.86
N ALA A 353 11.58 17.57 11.63
CA ALA A 353 11.22 18.17 10.34
C ALA A 353 9.86 17.75 9.78
N ASN A 354 8.88 17.44 10.65
CA ASN A 354 7.54 17.08 10.20
C ASN A 354 6.68 18.32 9.97
N VAL A 355 5.74 18.23 9.02
CA VAL A 355 4.89 19.36 8.61
C VAL A 355 3.42 18.94 8.57
N THR A 356 2.57 19.74 9.21
CA THR A 356 1.11 19.67 9.04
C THR A 356 0.59 21.02 8.54
N SER A 357 -0.18 21.04 7.45
CA SER A 357 -0.57 22.31 6.80
C SER A 357 -2.06 22.64 6.83
N PHE A 358 -2.92 21.66 7.12
CA PHE A 358 -4.38 21.82 7.01
C PHE A 358 -5.14 21.32 8.24
N THR A 359 -6.43 21.67 8.30
CA THR A 359 -7.27 21.39 9.46
C THR A 359 -7.34 19.90 9.78
N TYR A 360 -7.13 19.54 11.05
CA TYR A 360 -7.08 18.17 11.56
C TYR A 360 -5.97 17.27 10.98
N ALA A 361 -5.03 17.83 10.21
CA ALA A 361 -3.88 17.06 9.73
C ALA A 361 -3.05 16.56 10.91
N THR A 362 -2.63 15.30 10.86
CA THR A 362 -1.95 14.64 11.97
C THR A 362 -0.67 13.96 11.49
N VAL A 363 0.44 14.27 12.14
CA VAL A 363 1.68 13.49 12.05
C VAL A 363 2.04 13.02 13.46
N SER A 364 1.97 11.72 13.76
CA SER A 364 2.27 11.27 15.13
C SER A 364 3.77 11.39 15.47
N GLY A 365 4.66 11.35 14.48
CA GLY A 365 6.10 11.56 14.65
C GLY A 365 6.91 11.18 13.40
N GLY A 366 8.19 10.85 13.58
CA GLY A 366 9.08 10.41 12.48
C GLY A 366 9.97 11.52 11.92
N TRP A 367 10.49 11.33 10.71
CA TRP A 367 11.42 12.26 10.06
C TRP A 367 10.89 12.74 8.72
N GLN A 368 10.75 14.05 8.52
CA GLN A 368 10.32 14.65 7.24
C GLN A 368 8.98 14.12 6.70
N ASN A 369 8.01 13.83 7.58
CA ASN A 369 6.67 13.48 7.14
C ASN A 369 5.82 14.73 6.93
N THR A 370 5.01 14.73 5.88
CA THR A 370 4.11 15.82 5.52
C THR A 370 2.66 15.33 5.47
N ALA A 371 1.77 16.00 6.19
CA ALA A 371 0.32 15.86 6.05
C ALA A 371 -0.28 17.22 5.70
N SER A 372 -0.63 17.43 4.43
CA SER A 372 -0.88 18.77 3.89
C SER A 372 -2.32 19.03 3.47
N GLU A 373 -3.28 18.19 3.87
CA GLU A 373 -4.70 18.33 3.49
C GLU A 373 -5.65 18.00 4.65
N TYR A 374 -6.94 18.30 4.48
CA TYR A 374 -7.98 18.09 5.50
C TYR A 374 -8.02 16.63 5.98
N ASN A 375 -7.85 16.40 7.29
CA ASN A 375 -7.78 15.06 7.92
C ASN A 375 -6.69 14.13 7.35
N ALA A 376 -5.69 14.65 6.64
CA ALA A 376 -4.56 13.85 6.21
C ALA A 376 -3.79 13.33 7.43
N THR A 377 -3.45 12.05 7.44
CA THR A 377 -2.81 11.39 8.59
C THR A 377 -1.55 10.64 8.15
N VAL A 378 -0.45 10.90 8.83
CA VAL A 378 0.77 10.09 8.78
C VAL A 378 1.11 9.61 10.19
N SER A 379 1.04 8.30 10.42
CA SER A 379 1.29 7.75 11.76
C SER A 379 2.78 7.74 12.15
N GLY A 380 3.70 7.90 11.20
CA GLY A 380 5.14 7.97 11.45
C GLY A 380 5.98 7.67 10.22
N GLY A 381 7.22 7.22 10.42
CA GLY A 381 8.13 6.85 9.32
C GLY A 381 9.03 7.98 8.84
N ALA A 382 9.54 7.89 7.61
CA ALA A 382 10.42 8.88 7.00
C ALA A 382 9.94 9.35 5.62
N HIS A 383 9.99 10.65 5.32
CA HIS A 383 9.68 11.21 4.00
C HIS A 383 8.29 10.86 3.43
N ASN A 384 7.31 10.53 4.28
CA ASN A 384 5.97 10.20 3.80
C ASN A 384 5.16 11.47 3.51
N ASN A 385 4.34 11.43 2.46
CA ASN A 385 3.62 12.60 1.97
C ASN A 385 2.13 12.28 1.75
N ALA A 386 1.27 12.76 2.64
CA ALA A 386 -0.19 12.66 2.53
C ALA A 386 -0.76 14.02 2.11
N THR A 387 -1.10 14.16 0.82
CA THR A 387 -1.44 15.44 0.18
C THR A 387 -2.86 15.51 -0.37
N ALA A 388 -3.76 14.66 0.14
CA ALA A 388 -5.17 14.65 -0.24
C ALA A 388 -6.07 14.55 0.99
N ARG A 389 -7.35 14.93 0.83
CA ARG A 389 -8.31 14.91 1.94
C ARG A 389 -8.55 13.47 2.38
N TRP A 390 -8.50 13.22 3.69
CA TRP A 390 -8.58 11.89 4.31
C TRP A 390 -7.50 10.89 3.86
N ALA A 391 -6.41 11.35 3.24
CA ALA A 391 -5.27 10.51 2.90
C ALA A 391 -4.63 9.93 4.17
N THR A 392 -4.34 8.63 4.16
CA THR A 392 -3.75 7.95 5.32
C THR A 392 -2.49 7.19 4.95
N ILE A 393 -1.41 7.44 5.69
CA ILE A 393 -0.17 6.67 5.64
C ILE A 393 0.09 6.08 7.03
N GLY A 394 0.11 4.75 7.13
CA GLY A 394 0.38 4.05 8.40
C GLY A 394 1.84 4.13 8.85
N GLY A 395 2.78 4.40 7.94
CA GLY A 395 4.20 4.59 8.23
C GLY A 395 5.08 4.26 7.03
N GLY A 396 6.30 3.77 7.29
CA GLY A 396 7.24 3.40 6.23
C GLY A 396 8.10 4.56 5.74
N GLU A 397 8.63 4.45 4.53
CA GLU A 397 9.56 5.42 3.94
C GLU A 397 9.14 5.83 2.52
N ILE A 398 9.12 7.15 2.24
CA ILE A 398 8.85 7.74 0.92
C ILE A 398 7.49 7.30 0.31
N ASN A 399 6.48 7.01 1.14
CA ASN A 399 5.14 6.73 0.62
C ASN A 399 4.40 8.01 0.29
N THR A 400 3.68 8.04 -0.83
CA THR A 400 2.89 9.20 -1.28
C THR A 400 1.43 8.83 -1.50
N VAL A 401 0.54 9.58 -0.86
CA VAL A 401 -0.91 9.47 -1.06
C VAL A 401 -1.43 10.82 -1.53
N SER A 402 -1.88 10.88 -2.78
CA SER A 402 -2.43 12.09 -3.40
C SER A 402 -3.89 11.94 -3.87
N GLY A 403 -4.51 10.78 -3.66
CA GLY A 403 -5.95 10.58 -3.88
C GLY A 403 -6.79 10.74 -2.62
N GLU A 404 -8.04 11.19 -2.78
CA GLU A 404 -9.00 11.38 -1.70
C GLU A 404 -9.39 10.03 -1.08
N PHE A 405 -9.44 9.93 0.26
CA PHE A 405 -9.69 8.68 1.00
C PHE A 405 -8.70 7.52 0.74
N ALA A 406 -7.63 7.76 0.00
CA ALA A 406 -6.64 6.73 -0.28
C ALA A 406 -5.79 6.38 0.95
N THR A 407 -5.36 5.12 1.03
CA THR A 407 -4.61 4.60 2.17
C THR A 407 -3.41 3.78 1.71
N ILE A 408 -2.25 4.09 2.30
CA ILE A 408 -1.07 3.22 2.27
C ILE A 408 -0.80 2.73 3.70
N GLY A 409 -0.82 1.41 3.91
CA GLY A 409 -0.56 0.82 5.23
C GLY A 409 0.87 1.04 5.72
N GLY A 410 1.84 1.07 4.81
CA GLY A 410 3.25 1.36 5.07
C GLY A 410 4.15 0.92 3.92
N GLY A 411 5.40 0.54 4.21
CA GLY A 411 6.34 0.05 3.20
C GLY A 411 7.29 1.12 2.66
N LEU A 412 7.91 0.87 1.50
CA LEU A 412 8.88 1.76 0.87
C LEU A 412 8.37 2.23 -0.49
N LEU A 413 8.33 3.54 -0.70
CA LEU A 413 8.12 4.16 -2.01
C LEU A 413 6.76 3.85 -2.67
N ASN A 414 5.71 3.51 -1.93
CA ASN A 414 4.40 3.23 -2.53
C ASN A 414 3.69 4.53 -2.95
N SER A 415 2.92 4.49 -4.05
CA SER A 415 2.20 5.65 -4.58
C SER A 415 0.71 5.34 -4.83
N ALA A 416 -0.16 6.05 -4.12
CA ALA A 416 -1.60 5.99 -4.28
C ALA A 416 -2.10 7.33 -4.85
N ALA A 417 -2.26 7.38 -6.18
CA ALA A 417 -2.55 8.62 -6.90
C ALA A 417 -4.05 8.91 -7.05
N ALA A 418 -4.88 7.86 -7.08
CA ALA A 418 -6.32 7.92 -7.32
C ALA A 418 -7.16 7.85 -6.04
N ASP A 419 -8.45 8.14 -6.14
CA ASP A 419 -9.36 8.18 -4.99
C ASP A 419 -9.72 6.76 -4.52
N TYR A 420 -9.95 6.60 -3.22
CA TYR A 420 -10.35 5.33 -2.58
C TYR A 420 -9.36 4.17 -2.78
N VAL A 421 -8.10 4.47 -3.11
CA VAL A 421 -7.05 3.48 -3.30
C VAL A 421 -6.65 2.83 -1.98
N THR A 422 -6.33 1.53 -2.04
CA THR A 422 -5.69 0.82 -0.92
C THR A 422 -4.41 0.14 -1.36
N ILE A 423 -3.28 0.49 -0.77
CA ILE A 423 -2.03 -0.27 -0.84
C ILE A 423 -1.70 -0.76 0.57
N ALA A 424 -1.75 -2.06 0.81
CA ALA A 424 -1.49 -2.60 2.15
C ALA A 424 -0.04 -2.37 2.60
N GLY A 425 0.92 -2.37 1.66
CA GLY A 425 2.32 -2.06 1.88
C GLY A 425 3.20 -2.60 0.74
N GLY A 426 4.44 -2.98 1.05
CA GLY A 426 5.41 -3.48 0.08
C GLY A 426 6.37 -2.38 -0.39
N GLY A 427 6.95 -2.52 -1.57
CA GLY A 427 7.80 -1.46 -2.12
C GLY A 427 8.29 -1.70 -3.54
N PRO A 428 9.54 -1.34 -3.86
CA PRO A 428 10.07 -1.55 -5.20
C PRO A 428 10.42 -3.02 -5.49
N SER A 429 10.22 -3.49 -6.72
CA SER A 429 10.76 -4.79 -7.16
C SER A 429 12.28 -4.77 -7.33
N ASP A 430 12.84 -3.60 -7.67
CA ASP A 430 14.27 -3.34 -7.81
C ASP A 430 14.67 -2.14 -6.93
N PRO A 431 15.44 -2.34 -5.85
CA PRO A 431 15.93 -1.26 -5.00
C PRO A 431 16.81 -0.24 -5.76
N ASP A 432 17.53 -0.68 -6.79
CA ASP A 432 18.46 0.17 -7.57
C ASP A 432 17.72 1.02 -8.61
N ASN A 433 16.49 0.64 -8.98
CA ASN A 433 15.58 1.40 -9.84
C ASN A 433 14.22 1.61 -9.17
N SER A 434 14.27 2.04 -7.90
CA SER A 434 13.12 2.05 -7.00
C SER A 434 11.97 2.93 -7.50
N TYR A 435 12.25 4.08 -8.12
CA TYR A 435 11.22 4.97 -8.67
C TYR A 435 10.49 4.43 -9.88
N ALA A 436 11.06 3.45 -10.62
CA ALA A 436 10.40 2.81 -11.76
C ALA A 436 9.62 1.56 -11.33
N THR A 437 9.98 0.96 -10.20
CA THR A 437 9.54 -0.37 -9.82
C THR A 437 8.74 -0.41 -8.53
N ASN A 438 8.20 0.71 -8.05
CA ASN A 438 7.35 0.75 -6.86
C ASN A 438 5.90 0.33 -7.13
N ASN A 439 5.16 0.00 -6.07
CA ASN A 439 3.73 -0.23 -6.18
C ASN A 439 3.00 1.09 -6.47
N ARG A 440 2.16 1.10 -7.50
CA ARG A 440 1.41 2.27 -7.94
C ARG A 440 -0.03 1.95 -8.25
N VAL A 441 -0.93 2.83 -7.83
CA VAL A 441 -2.34 2.78 -8.20
C VAL A 441 -2.78 4.11 -8.79
N TYR A 442 -3.19 4.08 -10.05
CA TYR A 442 -3.58 5.25 -10.84
C TYR A 442 -5.09 5.44 -10.99
N ASP A 443 -5.86 4.37 -10.81
CA ASP A 443 -7.31 4.38 -10.97
C ASP A 443 -8.07 4.20 -9.65
N ASP A 444 -9.25 4.82 -9.58
CA ASP A 444 -10.06 4.83 -8.36
C ASP A 444 -10.45 3.42 -7.91
N TYR A 445 -10.51 3.22 -6.59
CA TYR A 445 -10.83 1.94 -5.95
C TYR A 445 -9.82 0.82 -6.28
N GLY A 446 -8.66 1.15 -6.85
CA GLY A 446 -7.61 0.19 -7.10
C GLY A 446 -7.00 -0.35 -5.80
N THR A 447 -6.70 -1.65 -5.79
CA THR A 447 -6.15 -2.31 -4.59
C THR A 447 -4.87 -3.08 -4.90
N ILE A 448 -3.83 -2.83 -4.10
CA ILE A 448 -2.61 -3.64 -4.06
C ILE A 448 -2.45 -4.24 -2.66
N GLY A 449 -2.48 -5.57 -2.58
CA GLY A 449 -2.35 -6.28 -1.30
C GLY A 449 -0.91 -6.36 -0.74
N GLY A 450 0.11 -5.99 -1.51
CA GLY A 450 1.50 -5.92 -1.09
C GLY A 450 2.49 -6.18 -2.22
N GLY A 451 3.68 -6.67 -1.89
CA GLY A 451 4.68 -7.08 -2.88
C GLY A 451 5.53 -5.93 -3.45
N GLY A 452 6.15 -6.16 -4.60
CA GLY A 452 7.09 -5.23 -5.22
C GLY A 452 6.70 -4.87 -6.65
N GLY A 453 6.61 -3.59 -6.99
CA GLY A 453 6.41 -3.14 -8.38
C GLY A 453 5.09 -3.50 -9.03
N ASN A 454 4.04 -3.67 -8.25
CA ASN A 454 2.71 -3.93 -8.80
C ASN A 454 2.05 -2.63 -9.27
N ILE A 455 1.36 -2.69 -10.40
CA ILE A 455 0.65 -1.56 -11.01
C ILE A 455 -0.83 -1.90 -11.10
N VAL A 456 -1.67 -0.98 -10.61
CA VAL A 456 -3.11 -1.02 -10.80
C VAL A 456 -3.55 0.25 -11.51
N GLY A 457 -4.22 0.08 -12.64
CA GLY A 457 -4.67 1.18 -13.48
C GLY A 457 -3.60 1.77 -14.38
N VAL A 458 -3.99 2.74 -15.18
CA VAL A 458 -3.13 3.47 -16.13
C VAL A 458 -3.07 4.93 -15.77
N ASP A 459 -1.91 5.55 -15.97
CA ASP A 459 -1.74 7.01 -15.82
C ASP A 459 -2.30 7.73 -17.05
N ASP A 460 -3.63 7.70 -17.20
CA ASP A 460 -4.34 8.39 -18.27
C ASP A 460 -5.64 9.08 -17.79
N MET A 461 -6.37 9.71 -18.71
CA MET A 461 -7.60 10.45 -18.39
C MET A 461 -8.85 9.57 -18.24
N TYR A 462 -8.74 8.26 -18.48
CA TYR A 462 -9.84 7.33 -18.49
C TYR A 462 -9.84 6.50 -17.21
N ILE A 463 -10.80 6.77 -16.34
CA ILE A 463 -10.87 6.12 -15.03
C ILE A 463 -11.32 4.66 -15.19
N GLN A 464 -10.42 3.71 -14.95
CA GLN A 464 -10.69 2.26 -14.97
C GLN A 464 -10.81 1.72 -13.54
N ARG A 465 -12.04 1.71 -13.01
CA ARG A 465 -12.26 1.46 -11.59
C ARG A 465 -12.16 -0.03 -11.19
N PHE A 466 -11.82 -0.26 -9.92
CA PHE A 466 -11.93 -1.56 -9.22
C PHE A 466 -10.95 -2.65 -9.65
N ALA A 467 -9.82 -2.29 -10.27
CA ALA A 467 -8.77 -3.27 -10.56
C ALA A 467 -8.04 -3.70 -9.27
N THR A 468 -7.60 -4.95 -9.21
CA THR A 468 -6.96 -5.52 -8.01
C THR A 468 -5.74 -6.35 -8.36
N VAL A 469 -4.65 -6.13 -7.63
CA VAL A 469 -3.50 -7.03 -7.53
C VAL A 469 -3.39 -7.49 -6.09
N ALA A 470 -3.56 -8.79 -5.83
CA ALA A 470 -3.50 -9.30 -4.45
C ALA A 470 -2.10 -9.23 -3.83
N GLY A 471 -1.04 -9.13 -4.64
CA GLY A 471 0.35 -8.97 -4.23
C GLY A 471 1.33 -9.52 -5.28
N GLY A 472 2.54 -9.90 -4.86
CA GLY A 472 3.55 -10.49 -5.76
C GLY A 472 4.54 -9.48 -6.33
N LEU A 473 5.19 -9.83 -7.43
CA LEU A 473 6.24 -9.02 -8.06
C LEU A 473 5.79 -8.57 -9.45
N GLU A 474 5.88 -7.27 -9.76
CA GLU A 474 5.74 -6.74 -11.12
C GLU A 474 4.42 -7.11 -11.83
N ASN A 475 3.33 -7.30 -11.09
CA ASN A 475 2.03 -7.60 -11.69
C ASN A 475 1.31 -6.31 -12.10
N SER A 476 0.59 -6.35 -13.22
CA SER A 476 -0.11 -5.21 -13.80
C SER A 476 -1.59 -5.54 -14.01
N ALA A 477 -2.48 -4.82 -13.36
CA ALA A 477 -3.94 -4.89 -13.56
C ALA A 477 -4.46 -3.54 -14.07
N THR A 478 -4.52 -3.36 -15.38
CA THR A 478 -4.77 -2.05 -16.03
C THR A 478 -6.14 -1.92 -16.68
N GLY A 479 -6.90 -3.01 -16.81
CA GLY A 479 -8.27 -2.97 -17.31
C GLY A 479 -9.29 -2.70 -16.19
N ALA A 480 -10.45 -2.13 -16.52
CA ALA A 480 -11.53 -1.95 -15.54
C ALA A 480 -11.95 -3.30 -14.94
N VAL A 481 -12.09 -3.36 -13.61
CA VAL A 481 -12.47 -4.60 -12.88
C VAL A 481 -11.55 -5.79 -13.20
N SER A 482 -10.30 -5.52 -13.61
CA SER A 482 -9.31 -6.57 -13.85
C SER A 482 -8.73 -7.09 -12.52
N ALA A 483 -8.34 -8.36 -12.48
CA ALA A 483 -7.81 -8.98 -11.29
C ALA A 483 -6.56 -9.82 -11.58
N VAL A 484 -5.53 -9.62 -10.77
CA VAL A 484 -4.37 -10.51 -10.68
C VAL A 484 -4.28 -11.07 -9.26
N GLY A 485 -4.38 -12.40 -9.14
CA GLY A 485 -4.33 -13.10 -7.85
C GLY A 485 -2.95 -13.11 -7.18
N GLY A 486 -1.89 -12.74 -7.89
CA GLY A 486 -0.52 -12.63 -7.39
C GLY A 486 0.50 -13.17 -8.41
N GLY A 487 1.65 -13.64 -7.92
CA GLY A 487 2.70 -14.21 -8.77
C GLY A 487 3.71 -13.16 -9.26
N GLY A 488 4.32 -13.38 -10.41
CA GLY A 488 5.42 -12.56 -10.94
C GLY A 488 5.23 -12.14 -12.40
N ALA A 489 5.23 -10.84 -12.70
CA ALA A 489 5.15 -10.31 -14.07
C ALA A 489 3.88 -10.73 -14.83
N ASN A 490 2.72 -10.79 -14.17
CA ASN A 490 1.44 -11.08 -14.84
C ASN A 490 0.72 -9.80 -15.26
N THR A 491 0.01 -9.85 -16.39
CA THR A 491 -0.71 -8.70 -16.97
C THR A 491 -2.18 -9.03 -17.18
N ALA A 492 -3.08 -8.26 -16.57
CA ALA A 492 -4.51 -8.26 -16.81
C ALA A 492 -4.93 -6.87 -17.31
N SER A 493 -4.97 -6.68 -18.64
CA SER A 493 -5.13 -5.35 -19.25
C SER A 493 -6.48 -5.11 -19.93
N GLY A 494 -7.25 -6.16 -20.21
CA GLY A 494 -8.62 -6.02 -20.72
C GLY A 494 -9.62 -5.75 -19.60
N SER A 495 -10.78 -5.18 -19.93
CA SER A 495 -11.88 -5.04 -18.97
C SER A 495 -12.38 -6.42 -18.52
N ASN A 496 -12.67 -6.57 -17.22
CA ASN A 496 -13.15 -7.81 -16.61
C ASN A 496 -12.21 -9.01 -16.81
N THR A 497 -10.91 -8.78 -16.98
CA THR A 497 -9.92 -9.84 -17.14
C THR A 497 -9.49 -10.44 -15.80
N THR A 498 -9.09 -11.70 -15.82
CA THR A 498 -8.58 -12.38 -14.62
C THR A 498 -7.31 -13.17 -14.94
N VAL A 499 -6.27 -12.94 -14.17
CA VAL A 499 -5.11 -13.82 -14.08
C VAL A 499 -5.05 -14.39 -12.65
N GLY A 500 -5.26 -15.69 -12.50
CA GLY A 500 -5.30 -16.33 -11.17
C GLY A 500 -3.96 -16.28 -10.43
N GLY A 501 -2.83 -16.25 -11.15
CA GLY A 501 -1.47 -16.15 -10.60
C GLY A 501 -0.42 -16.67 -11.58
N GLY A 502 0.66 -17.25 -11.08
CA GLY A 502 1.75 -17.80 -11.91
C GLY A 502 2.77 -16.73 -12.33
N SER A 503 3.40 -16.88 -13.49
CA SER A 503 4.36 -15.88 -13.98
C SER A 503 4.28 -15.65 -15.49
N GLN A 504 4.45 -14.40 -15.91
CA GLN A 504 4.42 -13.98 -17.32
C GLN A 504 3.11 -14.32 -18.04
N ASN A 505 2.00 -14.42 -17.32
CA ASN A 505 0.69 -14.67 -17.93
C ASN A 505 0.03 -13.35 -18.35
N THR A 506 -0.60 -13.32 -19.52
CA THR A 506 -1.27 -12.15 -20.08
C THR A 506 -2.74 -12.47 -20.37
N ALA A 507 -3.65 -11.63 -19.88
CA ALA A 507 -5.06 -11.60 -20.23
C ALA A 507 -5.41 -10.17 -20.68
N SER A 508 -5.54 -9.94 -21.99
CA SER A 508 -5.47 -8.58 -22.55
C SER A 508 -6.74 -8.04 -23.19
N ASP A 509 -7.70 -8.89 -23.54
CA ASP A 509 -8.98 -8.49 -24.14
C ASP A 509 -10.16 -8.77 -23.18
N TRP A 510 -11.33 -8.21 -23.46
CA TRP A 510 -12.48 -8.20 -22.55
C TRP A 510 -12.90 -9.61 -22.15
N TYR A 511 -13.12 -9.82 -20.86
CA TYR A 511 -13.50 -11.11 -20.26
C TYR A 511 -12.51 -12.26 -20.46
N SER A 512 -11.28 -11.98 -20.93
CA SER A 512 -10.24 -13.02 -21.04
C SER A 512 -9.77 -13.50 -19.67
N THR A 513 -9.47 -14.80 -19.57
CA THR A 513 -9.07 -15.45 -18.32
C THR A 513 -7.86 -16.33 -18.51
N VAL A 514 -6.86 -16.18 -17.64
CA VAL A 514 -5.77 -17.14 -17.45
C VAL A 514 -5.83 -17.69 -16.02
N GLY A 515 -6.02 -19.00 -15.87
CA GLY A 515 -6.08 -19.61 -14.54
C GLY A 515 -4.76 -19.55 -13.76
N GLY A 516 -3.63 -19.59 -14.46
CA GLY A 516 -2.27 -19.49 -13.90
C GLY A 516 -1.23 -20.09 -14.84
N GLY A 517 -0.10 -20.57 -14.30
CA GLY A 517 0.97 -21.22 -15.08
C GLY A 517 2.10 -20.27 -15.48
N TYR A 518 2.79 -20.56 -16.57
CA TYR A 518 3.92 -19.77 -17.07
C TYR A 518 3.75 -19.36 -18.53
N SER A 519 3.87 -18.07 -18.82
CA SER A 519 3.91 -17.52 -20.19
C SER A 519 2.64 -17.80 -21.02
N ASN A 520 1.45 -17.88 -20.40
CA ASN A 520 0.20 -18.08 -21.13
C ASN A 520 -0.39 -16.75 -21.60
N ASP A 521 -1.03 -16.74 -22.78
CA ASP A 521 -1.62 -15.55 -23.41
C ASP A 521 -3.10 -15.79 -23.77
N ALA A 522 -4.00 -15.01 -23.16
CA ALA A 522 -5.42 -14.95 -23.47
C ALA A 522 -5.75 -13.56 -24.04
N SER A 523 -5.66 -13.42 -25.36
CA SER A 523 -5.63 -12.13 -26.05
C SER A 523 -6.85 -11.85 -26.93
N GLY A 524 -7.81 -12.78 -27.00
CA GLY A 524 -9.11 -12.56 -27.68
C GLY A 524 -10.27 -12.33 -26.72
N HIS A 525 -11.34 -11.70 -27.22
CA HIS A 525 -12.58 -11.47 -26.47
C HIS A 525 -13.15 -12.77 -25.87
N SER A 526 -13.44 -12.79 -24.57
CA SER A 526 -13.99 -13.94 -23.84
C SER A 526 -13.16 -15.24 -23.97
N THR A 527 -11.84 -15.13 -24.11
CA THR A 527 -10.95 -16.30 -24.18
C THR A 527 -10.65 -16.90 -22.82
N THR A 528 -10.33 -18.21 -22.81
CA THR A 528 -9.90 -18.90 -21.58
C THR A 528 -8.65 -19.73 -21.83
N VAL A 529 -7.62 -19.52 -21.01
CA VAL A 529 -6.50 -20.44 -20.84
C VAL A 529 -6.51 -20.98 -19.42
N GLY A 530 -6.82 -22.27 -19.25
CA GLY A 530 -6.91 -22.88 -17.91
C GLY A 530 -5.59 -22.85 -17.13
N GLY A 531 -4.46 -22.89 -17.82
CA GLY A 531 -3.11 -22.75 -17.27
C GLY A 531 -2.06 -23.45 -18.14
N GLY A 532 -0.97 -23.94 -17.52
CA GLY A 532 0.09 -24.67 -18.23
C GLY A 532 1.29 -23.79 -18.62
N TYR A 533 2.01 -24.18 -19.68
CA TYR A 533 3.20 -23.48 -20.16
C TYR A 533 3.04 -23.05 -21.61
N ASN A 534 3.16 -21.74 -21.85
CA ASN A 534 3.22 -21.13 -23.18
C ASN A 534 1.99 -21.41 -24.06
N ASN A 535 0.78 -21.41 -23.50
CA ASN A 535 -0.45 -21.61 -24.26
C ASN A 535 -1.05 -20.27 -24.71
N THR A 536 -1.67 -20.24 -25.89
CA THR A 536 -2.25 -19.02 -26.49
C THR A 536 -3.70 -19.26 -26.90
N ALA A 537 -4.61 -18.41 -26.44
CA ALA A 537 -5.99 -18.29 -26.95
C ALA A 537 -6.21 -16.86 -27.43
N SER A 538 -6.26 -16.63 -28.74
CA SER A 538 -6.09 -15.28 -29.31
C SER A 538 -7.28 -14.76 -30.12
N ASN A 539 -8.38 -15.51 -30.21
CA ASN A 539 -9.56 -15.12 -30.99
C ASN A 539 -10.84 -15.31 -30.15
N SER A 540 -11.94 -14.69 -30.57
CA SER A 540 -13.18 -14.60 -29.79
C SER A 540 -13.68 -15.97 -29.33
N SER A 541 -13.91 -16.12 -28.02
CA SER A 541 -14.37 -17.36 -27.37
C SER A 541 -13.44 -18.58 -27.53
N ALA A 542 -12.19 -18.39 -27.94
CA ALA A 542 -11.22 -19.47 -28.04
C ALA A 542 -10.83 -20.01 -26.64
N THR A 543 -10.64 -21.33 -26.53
CA THR A 543 -10.35 -21.99 -25.26
C THR A 543 -9.15 -22.93 -25.38
N VAL A 544 -8.20 -22.78 -24.45
CA VAL A 544 -7.16 -23.77 -24.19
C VAL A 544 -7.31 -24.29 -22.76
N GLY A 545 -7.62 -25.58 -22.60
CA GLY A 545 -7.78 -26.17 -21.27
C GLY A 545 -6.48 -26.17 -20.44
N GLY A 546 -5.32 -26.28 -21.11
CA GLY A 546 -3.99 -26.21 -20.51
C GLY A 546 -2.93 -26.91 -21.36
N GLY A 547 -1.88 -27.43 -20.73
CA GLY A 547 -0.83 -28.19 -21.41
C GLY A 547 0.40 -27.37 -21.79
N LEU A 548 1.08 -27.76 -22.88
CA LEU A 548 2.35 -27.17 -23.32
C LEU A 548 2.24 -26.65 -24.76
N SER A 549 2.42 -25.34 -24.96
CA SER A 549 2.54 -24.73 -26.30
C SER A 549 1.34 -24.98 -27.22
N ASN A 550 0.14 -24.96 -26.68
CA ASN A 550 -1.10 -25.11 -27.45
C ASN A 550 -1.62 -23.74 -27.91
N ILE A 551 -2.20 -23.68 -29.11
CA ILE A 551 -2.69 -22.47 -29.75
C ILE A 551 -4.16 -22.67 -30.16
N ALA A 552 -5.07 -21.82 -29.69
CA ALA A 552 -6.42 -21.71 -30.20
C ALA A 552 -6.60 -20.31 -30.82
N SER A 553 -6.53 -20.23 -32.15
CA SER A 553 -6.52 -18.96 -32.89
C SER A 553 -7.73 -18.75 -33.81
N GLY A 554 -8.58 -19.77 -33.99
CA GLY A 554 -9.89 -19.61 -34.64
C GLY A 554 -10.96 -19.12 -33.65
N ALA A 555 -11.99 -18.44 -34.14
CA ALA A 555 -13.12 -18.03 -33.32
C ALA A 555 -13.87 -19.26 -32.80
N SER A 556 -14.16 -19.32 -31.50
CA SER A 556 -14.74 -20.49 -30.82
C SER A 556 -13.92 -21.78 -30.98
N ALA A 557 -12.63 -21.69 -31.30
CA ALA A 557 -11.75 -22.85 -31.40
C ALA A 557 -11.40 -23.41 -30.02
N THR A 558 -11.21 -24.73 -29.91
CA THR A 558 -10.91 -25.40 -28.65
C THR A 558 -9.70 -26.34 -28.74
N VAL A 559 -8.76 -26.15 -27.82
CA VAL A 559 -7.73 -27.14 -27.48
C VAL A 559 -7.95 -27.61 -26.05
N PRO A 560 -8.42 -28.84 -25.80
CA PRO A 560 -8.68 -29.31 -24.45
C PRO A 560 -7.40 -29.51 -23.60
N GLY A 561 -6.24 -29.61 -24.24
CA GLY A 561 -4.94 -29.79 -23.60
C GLY A 561 -3.93 -30.47 -24.51
N GLY A 562 -2.96 -31.17 -23.91
CA GLY A 562 -1.90 -31.86 -24.66
C GLY A 562 -0.70 -30.97 -24.95
N ALA A 563 0.02 -31.24 -26.04
CA ALA A 563 1.24 -30.50 -26.39
C ALA A 563 1.33 -30.14 -27.87
N SER A 564 1.62 -28.86 -28.14
CA SER A 564 1.84 -28.33 -29.49
C SER A 564 0.65 -28.53 -30.44
N ASN A 565 -0.58 -28.48 -29.93
CA ASN A 565 -1.78 -28.53 -30.77
C ASN A 565 -2.18 -27.13 -31.22
N THR A 566 -2.68 -27.01 -32.45
CA THR A 566 -3.21 -25.76 -33.02
C THR A 566 -4.64 -25.99 -33.48
N ALA A 567 -5.59 -25.25 -32.90
CA ALA A 567 -6.96 -25.12 -33.40
C ALA A 567 -7.07 -23.76 -34.11
N GLY A 568 -6.79 -23.77 -35.42
CA GLY A 568 -6.56 -22.57 -36.23
C GLY A 568 -7.80 -22.04 -36.95
N GLY A 569 -8.71 -22.92 -37.37
CA GLY A 569 -9.96 -22.53 -38.03
C GLY A 569 -11.07 -22.18 -37.06
N ASP A 570 -12.06 -21.43 -37.51
CA ASP A 570 -13.24 -21.08 -36.72
C ASP A 570 -14.01 -22.36 -36.36
N TYR A 571 -14.47 -22.47 -35.11
CA TYR A 571 -15.15 -23.66 -34.57
C TYR A 571 -14.33 -24.96 -34.60
N SER A 572 -13.01 -24.88 -34.76
CA SER A 572 -12.13 -26.06 -34.83
C SER A 572 -11.82 -26.67 -33.46
N PHE A 573 -11.43 -27.96 -33.47
CA PHE A 573 -11.07 -28.71 -32.27
C PHE A 573 -9.77 -29.50 -32.49
N ALA A 574 -8.73 -29.28 -31.68
CA ALA A 574 -7.45 -29.99 -31.81
C ALA A 574 -7.00 -30.63 -30.49
N ALA A 575 -6.79 -31.95 -30.46
CA ALA A 575 -6.45 -32.69 -29.24
C ALA A 575 -5.30 -33.69 -29.43
N GLY A 576 -4.48 -33.84 -28.39
CA GLY A 576 -3.39 -34.83 -28.33
C GLY A 576 -2.00 -34.20 -28.40
N ARG A 577 -1.18 -34.61 -29.37
CA ARG A 577 0.14 -34.01 -29.63
C ARG A 577 0.30 -33.65 -31.10
N ARG A 578 0.58 -32.38 -31.39
CA ARG A 578 0.78 -31.87 -32.75
C ARG A 578 -0.43 -32.09 -33.69
N ALA A 579 -1.64 -32.02 -33.14
CA ALA A 579 -2.88 -31.92 -33.92
C ALA A 579 -3.00 -30.49 -34.48
N GLN A 580 -3.25 -30.34 -35.79
CA GLN A 580 -3.33 -29.05 -36.49
C GLN A 580 -4.69 -28.95 -37.20
N ALA A 581 -5.69 -28.35 -36.54
CA ALA A 581 -7.01 -28.13 -37.10
C ALA A 581 -7.08 -26.75 -37.78
N ASP A 582 -6.44 -26.63 -38.93
CA ASP A 582 -6.16 -25.35 -39.61
C ASP A 582 -7.33 -24.81 -40.45
N HIS A 583 -8.42 -25.56 -40.54
CA HIS A 583 -9.60 -25.22 -41.35
C HIS A 583 -10.85 -25.09 -40.47
N ASP A 584 -11.79 -24.25 -40.89
CA ASP A 584 -13.04 -24.01 -40.15
C ASP A 584 -13.84 -25.30 -39.95
N GLY A 585 -14.40 -25.49 -38.76
CA GLY A 585 -15.17 -26.69 -38.39
C GLY A 585 -14.36 -27.98 -38.30
N ALA A 586 -13.03 -27.94 -38.51
CA ALA A 586 -12.22 -29.15 -38.52
C ALA A 586 -11.91 -29.69 -37.12
N PHE A 587 -12.04 -30.99 -36.93
CA PHE A 587 -11.77 -31.70 -35.69
C PHE A 587 -10.58 -32.63 -35.92
N VAL A 588 -9.50 -32.48 -35.16
CA VAL A 588 -8.25 -33.24 -35.33
C VAL A 588 -7.79 -33.87 -34.02
N TRP A 589 -7.71 -35.20 -33.99
CA TRP A 589 -7.18 -35.96 -32.87
C TRP A 589 -5.88 -36.66 -33.29
N ALA A 590 -4.79 -36.31 -32.62
CA ALA A 590 -3.48 -36.88 -32.89
C ALA A 590 -2.97 -37.70 -31.69
N ASP A 591 -2.43 -38.88 -31.97
CA ASP A 591 -1.74 -39.70 -30.96
C ASP A 591 -0.42 -39.07 -30.46
N SER A 592 0.32 -39.83 -29.65
CA SER A 592 1.58 -39.40 -29.02
C SER A 592 2.75 -39.15 -29.98
N ALA A 593 2.59 -39.42 -31.28
CA ALA A 593 3.66 -39.27 -32.25
C ALA A 593 4.12 -37.81 -32.35
N ASN A 594 5.44 -37.60 -32.41
CA ASN A 594 6.03 -36.27 -32.55
C ASN A 594 6.04 -35.81 -34.02
N ALA A 595 4.87 -35.74 -34.64
CA ALA A 595 4.69 -35.31 -36.01
C ALA A 595 3.37 -34.57 -36.16
N ASP A 596 3.36 -33.53 -37.00
CA ASP A 596 2.12 -32.80 -37.30
C ASP A 596 1.10 -33.73 -37.95
N PHE A 597 -0.15 -33.55 -37.57
CA PHE A 597 -1.30 -34.18 -38.19
C PHE A 597 -2.34 -33.11 -38.46
N THR A 598 -2.53 -32.78 -39.73
CA THR A 598 -3.26 -31.60 -40.17
C THR A 598 -4.61 -31.96 -40.76
N SER A 599 -5.63 -31.12 -40.54
CA SER A 599 -6.92 -31.24 -41.20
C SER A 599 -6.79 -31.08 -42.72
N LEU A 600 -7.64 -31.78 -43.47
CA LEU A 600 -7.55 -31.83 -44.93
C LEU A 600 -8.37 -30.72 -45.62
N ALA A 601 -9.46 -30.29 -44.98
CA ALA A 601 -10.37 -29.24 -45.44
C ALA A 601 -11.26 -28.77 -44.27
N ALA A 602 -12.11 -27.78 -44.54
CA ALA A 602 -13.16 -27.36 -43.61
C ALA A 602 -14.15 -28.50 -43.33
N ASP A 603 -14.73 -28.50 -42.13
CA ASP A 603 -15.74 -29.46 -41.67
C ASP A 603 -15.30 -30.94 -41.74
N THR A 604 -13.99 -31.20 -41.58
CA THR A 604 -13.43 -32.56 -41.58
C THR A 604 -13.15 -33.08 -40.17
N PHE A 605 -13.36 -34.39 -39.94
CA PHE A 605 -12.90 -35.08 -38.74
C PHE A 605 -11.72 -36.00 -39.07
N SER A 606 -10.53 -35.66 -38.58
CA SER A 606 -9.28 -36.38 -38.82
C SER A 606 -8.77 -37.04 -37.54
N VAL A 607 -8.52 -38.35 -37.57
CA VAL A 607 -7.99 -39.11 -36.41
C VAL A 607 -6.73 -39.88 -36.80
N ARG A 608 -5.62 -39.65 -36.07
CA ARG A 608 -4.41 -40.47 -36.13
C ARG A 608 -4.27 -41.29 -34.86
N ALA A 609 -4.39 -42.62 -35.00
CA ALA A 609 -4.19 -43.57 -33.91
C ALA A 609 -3.23 -44.69 -34.34
N GLY A 610 -1.96 -44.60 -33.95
CA GLY A 610 -0.91 -45.54 -34.36
C GLY A 610 -1.15 -47.01 -33.98
N ASN A 611 -2.06 -47.29 -33.05
CA ASN A 611 -2.48 -48.65 -32.68
C ASN A 611 -3.96 -48.96 -33.00
N GLY A 612 -4.60 -48.13 -33.83
CA GLY A 612 -6.00 -48.26 -34.23
C GLY A 612 -7.00 -47.52 -33.34
N ALA A 613 -8.24 -47.44 -33.82
CA ALA A 613 -9.39 -46.84 -33.14
C ALA A 613 -10.50 -47.90 -32.96
N ARG A 614 -11.22 -47.85 -31.83
CA ARG A 614 -12.29 -48.80 -31.47
C ARG A 614 -13.57 -48.04 -31.16
N VAL A 615 -14.68 -48.47 -31.75
CA VAL A 615 -16.05 -48.00 -31.45
C VAL A 615 -16.85 -49.21 -30.96
N GLU A 616 -17.51 -49.06 -29.81
CA GLU A 616 -18.35 -50.09 -29.21
C GLU A 616 -19.72 -49.51 -28.89
N ALA A 617 -20.76 -50.31 -29.15
CA ALA A 617 -22.13 -49.99 -28.77
C ALA A 617 -22.72 -51.16 -27.96
N TYR A 618 -23.58 -50.80 -27.02
CA TYR A 618 -24.33 -51.72 -26.16
C TYR A 618 -25.82 -51.35 -26.30
N ASN A 619 -26.74 -52.33 -26.33
CA ASN A 619 -28.20 -52.24 -26.56
C ASN A 619 -28.67 -52.28 -28.04
N ASP A 620 -30.00 -52.20 -28.26
CA ASP A 620 -30.75 -52.49 -29.50
C ASP A 620 -30.68 -51.41 -30.60
N GLY A 621 -29.50 -50.84 -30.86
CA GLY A 621 -29.30 -49.76 -31.85
C GLY A 621 -28.20 -50.03 -32.87
N GLU A 622 -28.04 -49.10 -33.81
CA GLU A 622 -26.91 -49.11 -34.75
C GLU A 622 -25.61 -48.75 -34.01
N GLY A 623 -24.58 -49.61 -34.11
CA GLY A 623 -23.27 -49.32 -33.49
C GLY A 623 -22.48 -48.23 -34.22
N LEU A 624 -22.57 -48.20 -35.56
CA LEU A 624 -22.04 -47.14 -36.41
C LEU A 624 -22.93 -47.02 -37.66
N ARG A 625 -23.55 -45.85 -37.85
CA ARG A 625 -24.27 -45.49 -39.07
C ARG A 625 -23.51 -44.43 -39.84
N VAL A 626 -23.18 -44.74 -41.10
CA VAL A 626 -22.51 -43.82 -42.02
C VAL A 626 -23.45 -43.53 -43.18
N VAL A 627 -23.80 -42.27 -43.37
CA VAL A 627 -24.69 -41.82 -44.45
C VAL A 627 -23.95 -40.76 -45.25
N ASN A 628 -23.82 -40.96 -46.57
CA ASN A 628 -23.35 -39.95 -47.50
C ASN A 628 -24.49 -39.63 -48.47
N ALA A 629 -24.99 -38.39 -48.42
CA ALA A 629 -26.07 -37.91 -49.28
C ALA A 629 -25.57 -37.12 -50.50
N GLY A 630 -24.26 -37.06 -50.72
CA GLY A 630 -23.66 -36.39 -51.87
C GLY A 630 -23.86 -37.20 -53.16
N ALA A 631 -24.01 -36.49 -54.29
CA ALA A 631 -24.25 -37.12 -55.59
C ALA A 631 -23.15 -38.10 -56.03
N ASP A 632 -21.89 -37.83 -55.66
CA ASP A 632 -20.72 -38.69 -55.93
C ASP A 632 -20.17 -39.34 -54.64
N GLY A 633 -21.01 -39.42 -53.60
CA GLY A 633 -20.57 -39.72 -52.25
C GLY A 633 -20.12 -41.16 -52.05
N ILE A 634 -18.89 -41.35 -51.57
CA ILE A 634 -18.46 -42.63 -50.99
C ILE A 634 -18.86 -42.64 -49.51
N GLY A 635 -19.68 -43.60 -49.11
CA GLY A 635 -20.08 -43.78 -47.72
C GLY A 635 -18.91 -44.22 -46.84
N ILE A 636 -18.26 -45.33 -47.19
CA ILE A 636 -17.11 -45.87 -46.48
C ILE A 636 -16.02 -46.22 -47.49
N TYR A 637 -14.83 -45.64 -47.33
CA TYR A 637 -13.62 -46.02 -48.06
C TYR A 637 -12.63 -46.66 -47.08
N VAL A 638 -12.25 -47.92 -47.31
CA VAL A 638 -11.30 -48.64 -46.45
C VAL A 638 -10.15 -49.17 -47.30
N GLU A 639 -8.93 -48.82 -46.92
CA GLU A 639 -7.69 -49.31 -47.56
C GLU A 639 -6.87 -50.11 -46.55
N GLY A 640 -6.34 -51.26 -46.96
CA GLY A 640 -5.48 -52.10 -46.15
C GLY A 640 -4.26 -52.54 -46.94
N ARG A 641 -3.06 -52.38 -46.36
CA ARG A 641 -1.78 -52.77 -46.97
C ARG A 641 -1.17 -54.02 -46.33
N GLY A 642 -2.00 -54.91 -45.81
CA GLY A 642 -1.56 -56.13 -45.14
C GLY A 642 -0.95 -57.14 -46.11
N ALA A 643 0.24 -57.66 -45.79
CA ALA A 643 0.92 -58.66 -46.63
C ALA A 643 0.54 -60.14 -46.30
N SER A 644 -0.30 -60.37 -45.29
CA SER A 644 -0.70 -61.72 -44.85
C SER A 644 -2.13 -62.04 -45.26
N LYS A 645 -2.39 -63.30 -45.61
CA LYS A 645 -3.74 -63.83 -45.91
C LYS A 645 -4.74 -63.65 -44.77
N THR A 646 -4.26 -63.44 -43.54
CA THR A 646 -5.11 -63.25 -42.35
C THR A 646 -5.50 -61.78 -42.09
N LYS A 647 -4.94 -60.83 -42.82
CA LYS A 647 -5.25 -59.40 -42.68
C LYS A 647 -6.33 -59.02 -43.68
N ALA A 648 -7.55 -58.80 -43.20
CA ALA A 648 -8.63 -58.26 -44.01
C ALA A 648 -8.70 -56.73 -43.86
N THR A 649 -8.96 -56.04 -44.96
CA THR A 649 -9.27 -54.60 -44.95
C THR A 649 -10.63 -54.35 -44.29
N LEU A 650 -11.61 -55.21 -44.57
CA LEU A 650 -12.90 -55.24 -43.89
C LEU A 650 -13.17 -56.67 -43.43
N LYS A 651 -13.37 -56.85 -42.12
CA LYS A 651 -13.79 -58.12 -41.52
C LYS A 651 -15.14 -57.89 -40.86
N VAL A 652 -16.16 -58.63 -41.31
CA VAL A 652 -17.51 -58.57 -40.73
C VAL A 652 -17.87 -59.94 -40.20
N ASN A 653 -18.13 -60.01 -38.90
CA ASN A 653 -18.42 -61.26 -38.20
C ASN A 653 -19.78 -61.15 -37.51
N ASN A 654 -20.69 -62.08 -37.80
CA ASN A 654 -21.83 -62.36 -36.93
C ASN A 654 -21.53 -63.63 -36.11
N THR A 655 -21.59 -63.53 -34.79
CA THR A 655 -21.37 -64.69 -33.88
C THR A 655 -22.67 -65.28 -33.36
N GLU A 656 -23.84 -64.72 -33.69
CA GLU A 656 -25.14 -65.30 -33.33
C GLU A 656 -25.40 -66.55 -34.18
N SER A 657 -25.48 -67.69 -33.50
CA SER A 657 -25.61 -69.00 -34.11
C SER A 657 -27.01 -69.32 -34.63
N SER A 658 -28.05 -68.64 -34.13
CA SER A 658 -29.44 -68.97 -34.38
C SER A 658 -30.16 -68.03 -35.36
N GLY A 659 -29.52 -66.93 -35.76
CA GLY A 659 -30.07 -65.99 -36.73
C GLY A 659 -29.24 -64.71 -36.85
N GLY A 660 -28.94 -64.29 -38.08
CA GLY A 660 -28.38 -62.97 -38.35
C GLY A 660 -27.50 -62.96 -39.60
N ILE A 661 -27.34 -61.76 -40.16
CA ILE A 661 -26.65 -61.54 -41.42
C ILE A 661 -25.39 -60.74 -41.13
N ALA A 662 -24.22 -61.21 -41.60
CA ALA A 662 -22.97 -60.47 -41.43
C ALA A 662 -22.95 -59.22 -42.33
N ALA A 663 -23.42 -59.30 -43.58
CA ALA A 663 -23.52 -58.16 -44.48
C ALA A 663 -24.81 -58.22 -45.31
N TYR A 664 -25.55 -57.12 -45.36
CA TYR A 664 -26.76 -56.94 -46.17
C TYR A 664 -26.58 -55.70 -47.04
N LEU A 665 -26.66 -55.86 -48.37
CA LEU A 665 -26.42 -54.80 -49.33
C LEU A 665 -27.67 -54.63 -50.20
N THR A 666 -28.23 -53.43 -50.23
CA THR A 666 -29.37 -53.07 -51.08
C THR A 666 -28.93 -51.98 -52.05
N ASN A 667 -29.31 -52.13 -53.31
CA ASN A 667 -29.03 -51.15 -54.34
C ASN A 667 -30.26 -50.99 -55.25
N ASP A 668 -30.86 -49.80 -55.24
CA ASP A 668 -32.02 -49.46 -56.08
C ASP A 668 -31.62 -48.91 -57.46
N SER A 669 -30.31 -48.85 -57.77
CA SER A 669 -29.81 -48.38 -59.06
C SER A 669 -29.67 -49.50 -60.09
N THR A 670 -29.42 -49.12 -61.34
CA THR A 670 -29.13 -50.05 -62.45
C THR A 670 -27.67 -50.54 -62.48
N TYR A 671 -26.84 -50.17 -61.49
CA TYR A 671 -25.45 -50.62 -61.38
C TYR A 671 -25.31 -51.86 -60.48
N SER A 672 -24.12 -52.46 -60.43
CA SER A 672 -23.84 -53.61 -59.58
C SER A 672 -23.92 -53.26 -58.10
N ASN A 673 -24.58 -54.12 -57.30
CA ASN A 673 -24.62 -53.98 -55.84
C ASN A 673 -23.25 -54.26 -55.18
N ALA A 674 -22.45 -55.18 -55.76
CA ALA A 674 -21.08 -55.44 -55.34
C ALA A 674 -20.16 -55.64 -56.55
N HIS A 675 -18.94 -55.11 -56.47
CA HIS A 675 -17.89 -55.30 -57.47
C HIS A 675 -16.62 -55.82 -56.77
N PHE A 676 -16.15 -56.99 -57.17
CA PHE A 676 -14.92 -57.61 -56.68
C PHE A 676 -13.89 -57.63 -57.81
N PHE A 677 -12.77 -56.94 -57.63
CA PHE A 677 -11.71 -56.86 -58.62
C PHE A 677 -10.37 -57.26 -58.00
N ASN A 678 -9.66 -58.18 -58.65
CA ASN A 678 -8.29 -58.52 -58.34
C ASN A 678 -7.40 -58.13 -59.53
N GLY A 679 -6.60 -57.09 -59.38
CA GLY A 679 -5.65 -56.64 -60.42
C GLY A 679 -4.38 -57.49 -60.51
N GLY A 680 -4.20 -58.47 -59.62
CA GLY A 680 -3.13 -59.46 -59.66
C GLY A 680 -3.63 -60.83 -60.16
N SER A 681 -2.82 -61.88 -59.95
CA SER A 681 -3.15 -63.26 -60.36
C SER A 681 -3.87 -64.07 -59.26
N GLY A 682 -4.47 -63.41 -58.28
CA GLY A 682 -5.08 -64.07 -57.12
C GLY A 682 -6.56 -64.40 -57.32
N GLU A 683 -7.14 -65.07 -56.32
CA GLU A 683 -8.58 -65.33 -56.25
C GLU A 683 -9.37 -64.03 -56.03
N VAL A 684 -10.56 -63.92 -56.66
CA VAL A 684 -11.46 -62.76 -56.54
C VAL A 684 -12.53 -62.99 -55.46
N LEU A 685 -13.06 -64.22 -55.37
CA LEU A 685 -14.10 -64.60 -54.43
C LEU A 685 -13.81 -66.01 -53.88
N TRP A 686 -13.64 -66.11 -52.57
CA TRP A 686 -13.47 -67.36 -51.85
C TRP A 686 -14.68 -67.59 -50.95
N LEU A 687 -15.44 -68.65 -51.21
CA LEU A 687 -16.62 -69.02 -50.42
C LEU A 687 -16.34 -70.30 -49.65
N GLN A 688 -16.51 -70.25 -48.34
CA GLN A 688 -16.40 -71.42 -47.47
C GLN A 688 -17.65 -71.51 -46.60
N ASN A 689 -18.26 -72.68 -46.57
CA ASN A 689 -19.33 -73.01 -45.65
C ASN A 689 -18.92 -74.24 -44.82
N GLY A 690 -18.99 -74.10 -43.50
CA GLY A 690 -18.63 -75.17 -42.55
C GLY A 690 -19.64 -75.37 -41.44
N GLY A 691 -20.77 -74.65 -41.45
CA GLY A 691 -21.84 -74.82 -40.46
C GLY A 691 -22.69 -76.05 -40.77
N THR A 692 -23.18 -76.73 -39.75
CA THR A 692 -24.25 -77.73 -39.89
C THR A 692 -25.58 -77.08 -39.54
N ASP A 693 -26.64 -77.39 -40.28
CA ASP A 693 -28.01 -77.06 -39.87
C ASP A 693 -28.37 -77.70 -38.50
N ALA A 694 -29.53 -77.37 -37.94
CA ALA A 694 -30.01 -77.93 -36.67
C ALA A 694 -30.19 -79.47 -36.70
N ALA A 695 -30.19 -80.07 -37.89
CA ALA A 695 -30.28 -81.51 -38.11
C ALA A 695 -28.90 -82.20 -38.25
N GLY A 696 -27.80 -81.44 -38.24
CA GLY A 696 -26.44 -81.99 -38.37
C GLY A 696 -26.09 -82.46 -39.78
N THR A 697 -26.88 -82.10 -40.79
CA THR A 697 -26.89 -82.76 -42.12
C THR A 697 -26.31 -81.96 -43.28
N GLY A 698 -25.87 -80.72 -43.07
CA GLY A 698 -25.12 -79.97 -44.09
C GLY A 698 -25.38 -78.48 -44.03
N GLY A 699 -24.35 -77.70 -44.36
CA GLY A 699 -24.43 -76.24 -44.41
C GLY A 699 -25.21 -75.76 -45.64
N GLY A 700 -25.86 -74.60 -45.54
CA GLY A 700 -26.60 -73.98 -46.65
C GLY A 700 -25.80 -73.76 -47.94
N ASP A 701 -26.42 -73.21 -48.97
CA ASP A 701 -25.79 -73.07 -50.29
C ASP A 701 -24.58 -72.11 -50.29
N PHE A 702 -23.61 -72.36 -51.19
CA PHE A 702 -22.51 -71.41 -51.44
C PHE A 702 -23.02 -70.15 -52.14
N ILE A 703 -23.90 -70.33 -53.13
CA ILE A 703 -24.51 -69.25 -53.90
C ILE A 703 -25.99 -69.56 -54.04
N THR A 704 -26.84 -68.57 -53.74
CA THR A 704 -28.26 -68.60 -54.06
C THR A 704 -28.60 -67.28 -54.75
N ALA A 705 -29.11 -67.34 -55.98
CA ALA A 705 -29.65 -66.19 -56.69
C ALA A 705 -31.17 -66.35 -56.79
N VAL A 706 -31.90 -65.33 -56.34
CA VAL A 706 -33.36 -65.31 -56.29
C VAL A 706 -33.91 -64.15 -57.12
N ASN A 707 -35.17 -64.25 -57.55
CA ASN A 707 -35.95 -63.14 -58.10
C ASN A 707 -36.93 -62.59 -57.03
N GLU A 708 -37.64 -61.50 -57.31
CA GLU A 708 -38.73 -61.03 -56.45
C GLU A 708 -40.05 -61.76 -56.77
N PRO A 709 -40.75 -62.36 -55.79
CA PRO A 709 -40.42 -62.40 -54.35
C PRO A 709 -39.26 -63.35 -54.04
N SER A 710 -38.44 -63.01 -53.04
CA SER A 710 -37.22 -63.75 -52.60
C SER A 710 -37.33 -65.28 -52.37
N THR A 711 -38.53 -65.84 -52.43
CA THR A 711 -38.79 -67.29 -52.46
C THR A 711 -38.52 -67.94 -53.83
N ASP A 712 -38.34 -67.16 -54.89
CA ASP A 712 -38.11 -67.65 -56.26
C ASP A 712 -36.61 -67.83 -56.55
N THR A 713 -36.06 -69.02 -56.25
CA THR A 713 -34.64 -69.33 -56.51
C THR A 713 -34.41 -69.70 -57.97
N GLN A 714 -33.54 -68.95 -58.66
CA GLN A 714 -33.28 -69.11 -60.09
C GLN A 714 -31.97 -69.84 -60.39
N PHE A 715 -30.95 -69.68 -59.53
CA PHE A 715 -29.67 -70.34 -59.62
C PHE A 715 -29.14 -70.65 -58.23
N ARG A 716 -28.65 -71.86 -57.98
CA ARG A 716 -28.02 -72.23 -56.70
C ARG A 716 -26.84 -73.18 -56.87
N VAL A 717 -25.85 -73.03 -56.00
CA VAL A 717 -24.70 -73.93 -55.86
C VAL A 717 -24.70 -74.48 -54.44
N SER A 718 -24.99 -75.76 -54.28
CA SER A 718 -25.07 -76.40 -52.96
C SER A 718 -23.69 -76.70 -52.38
N THR A 719 -23.63 -77.00 -51.09
CA THR A 719 -22.40 -77.45 -50.40
C THR A 719 -21.92 -78.83 -50.83
N SER A 720 -22.78 -79.66 -51.41
CA SER A 720 -22.42 -80.92 -52.08
C SER A 720 -21.73 -80.69 -53.44
N GLY A 721 -21.67 -79.45 -53.93
CA GLY A 721 -21.10 -79.09 -55.22
C GLY A 721 -22.08 -79.25 -56.40
N GLU A 722 -23.37 -79.46 -56.12
CA GLU A 722 -24.40 -79.52 -57.15
C GLU A 722 -24.80 -78.12 -57.58
N VAL A 723 -24.92 -77.91 -58.90
CA VAL A 723 -25.35 -76.63 -59.47
C VAL A 723 -26.74 -76.81 -60.07
N PHE A 724 -27.70 -76.04 -59.59
CA PHE A 724 -29.07 -76.01 -60.09
C PHE A 724 -29.35 -74.66 -60.74
N SER A 725 -30.07 -74.68 -61.84
CA SER A 725 -30.45 -73.50 -62.60
C SER A 725 -31.82 -73.75 -63.20
N ASP A 726 -32.82 -72.95 -62.82
CA ASP A 726 -34.14 -72.94 -63.47
C ASP A 726 -34.12 -72.09 -64.76
N VAL A 727 -33.05 -71.31 -64.93
CA VAL A 727 -32.67 -70.68 -66.20
C VAL A 727 -31.73 -71.59 -67.02
N GLY A 728 -31.31 -71.17 -68.21
CA GLY A 728 -30.43 -71.98 -69.08
C GLY A 728 -28.92 -71.78 -68.84
N TYR A 729 -28.12 -72.78 -69.18
CA TYR A 729 -26.68 -72.65 -69.38
C TYR A 729 -26.39 -72.36 -70.85
N ASN A 730 -25.69 -71.26 -71.16
CA ASN A 730 -25.28 -70.93 -72.52
C ASN A 730 -23.78 -71.23 -72.68
N SER A 731 -23.44 -72.12 -73.62
CA SER A 731 -22.05 -72.42 -74.00
C SER A 731 -21.76 -71.91 -75.42
N ALA A 732 -20.50 -71.55 -75.68
CA ALA A 732 -20.06 -71.03 -76.99
C ALA A 732 -19.89 -72.13 -78.06
N SER A 733 -19.94 -73.42 -77.68
CA SER A 733 -19.81 -74.54 -78.60
C SER A 733 -21.09 -75.38 -78.73
N ALA A 734 -21.20 -76.10 -79.85
CA ALA A 734 -22.40 -76.74 -80.33
C ALA A 734 -22.55 -78.21 -79.94
N ASP A 735 -21.57 -78.82 -79.25
CA ASP A 735 -21.61 -80.23 -78.86
C ASP A 735 -21.36 -80.49 -77.36
N ILE A 736 -21.96 -81.58 -76.88
CA ILE A 736 -21.78 -82.13 -75.54
C ILE A 736 -20.95 -83.39 -75.68
N ALA A 737 -19.84 -83.43 -74.96
CA ALA A 737 -18.94 -84.56 -74.95
C ALA A 737 -18.84 -85.23 -73.58
N GLU A 738 -18.47 -86.49 -73.59
CA GLU A 738 -18.05 -87.22 -72.41
C GLU A 738 -16.57 -87.57 -72.53
N LEU A 739 -15.83 -87.35 -71.45
CA LEU A 739 -14.40 -87.65 -71.38
C LEU A 739 -14.21 -89.13 -71.06
N LEU A 740 -13.89 -89.91 -72.09
CA LEU A 740 -13.85 -91.36 -72.02
C LEU A 740 -12.45 -91.91 -72.31
N PRO A 741 -12.05 -93.03 -71.69
CA PRO A 741 -10.79 -93.72 -71.99
C PRO A 741 -10.67 -94.05 -73.48
N ALA A 742 -9.49 -93.81 -74.04
CA ALA A 742 -9.29 -93.89 -75.47
C ALA A 742 -7.94 -94.51 -75.82
N ALA A 743 -7.88 -95.25 -76.92
CA ALA A 743 -6.64 -95.77 -77.45
C ALA A 743 -5.73 -94.62 -77.93
N ALA A 744 -4.42 -94.87 -77.95
CA ALA A 744 -3.45 -93.90 -78.43
C ALA A 744 -3.62 -93.64 -79.95
N GLY A 745 -3.35 -92.40 -80.39
CA GLY A 745 -3.32 -92.04 -81.82
C GLY A 745 -4.65 -91.60 -82.43
N LEU A 746 -5.68 -91.34 -81.62
CA LEU A 746 -6.94 -90.74 -82.07
C LEU A 746 -6.79 -89.23 -82.26
N GLU A 747 -7.53 -88.70 -83.23
CA GLU A 747 -7.49 -87.29 -83.59
C GLU A 747 -8.90 -86.69 -83.61
N PRO A 748 -9.05 -85.39 -83.31
CA PRO A 748 -10.33 -84.72 -83.43
C PRO A 748 -10.98 -84.90 -84.81
N GLY A 749 -12.29 -85.15 -84.80
CA GLY A 749 -13.08 -85.48 -85.98
C GLY A 749 -13.06 -86.95 -86.37
N ASP A 750 -12.27 -87.81 -85.71
CA ASP A 750 -12.40 -89.26 -85.86
C ASP A 750 -13.80 -89.71 -85.44
N VAL A 751 -14.49 -90.48 -86.27
CA VAL A 751 -15.67 -91.26 -85.87
C VAL A 751 -15.21 -92.36 -84.93
N LEU A 752 -15.77 -92.38 -83.73
CA LEU A 752 -15.33 -93.23 -82.64
C LEU A 752 -16.28 -94.40 -82.44
N ALA A 753 -15.69 -95.57 -82.23
CA ALA A 753 -16.37 -96.80 -81.86
C ALA A 753 -15.82 -97.34 -80.53
N VAL A 754 -16.60 -98.20 -79.87
CA VAL A 754 -16.14 -98.90 -78.65
C VAL A 754 -15.41 -100.18 -79.05
N GLY A 755 -14.14 -100.28 -78.63
CA GLY A 755 -13.32 -101.49 -78.77
C GLY A 755 -13.72 -102.59 -77.79
N SER A 756 -13.24 -103.81 -78.01
CA SER A 756 -13.52 -104.95 -77.11
C SER A 756 -12.97 -104.78 -75.69
N ASP A 757 -12.03 -103.87 -75.51
CA ASP A 757 -11.42 -103.48 -74.23
C ASP A 757 -12.15 -102.31 -73.54
N GLY A 758 -13.21 -101.79 -74.15
CA GLY A 758 -13.98 -100.65 -73.64
C GLY A 758 -13.34 -99.29 -73.87
N LEU A 759 -12.21 -99.23 -74.60
CA LEU A 759 -11.61 -97.96 -75.01
C LEU A 759 -12.30 -97.44 -76.28
N LEU A 760 -12.33 -96.12 -76.41
CA LEU A 760 -12.64 -95.49 -77.69
C LEU A 760 -11.53 -95.79 -78.68
N VAL A 761 -11.92 -96.23 -79.87
CA VAL A 761 -11.06 -96.49 -81.03
C VAL A 761 -11.68 -95.84 -82.27
N ARG A 762 -10.93 -95.72 -83.37
CA ARG A 762 -11.51 -95.33 -84.65
C ARG A 762 -12.56 -96.37 -85.07
N SER A 763 -13.67 -95.93 -85.65
CA SER A 763 -14.47 -96.83 -86.47
C SER A 763 -13.58 -97.46 -87.53
N SER A 764 -13.81 -98.70 -87.94
CA SER A 764 -12.98 -99.42 -88.92
C SER A 764 -13.79 -100.15 -89.98
N GLU A 765 -15.10 -100.26 -89.80
CA GLU A 765 -15.99 -100.95 -90.74
C GLU A 765 -17.10 -100.03 -91.24
N ALA A 766 -17.50 -100.22 -92.50
CA ALA A 766 -18.68 -99.56 -93.05
C ALA A 766 -19.93 -99.97 -92.24
N TYR A 767 -20.75 -98.99 -91.85
CA TYR A 767 -21.95 -99.20 -91.02
C TYR A 767 -21.68 -99.87 -89.67
N GLN A 768 -20.49 -99.66 -89.09
CA GLN A 768 -20.15 -100.25 -87.80
C GLN A 768 -21.17 -99.90 -86.70
N ALA A 769 -21.81 -100.93 -86.15
CA ALA A 769 -22.86 -100.79 -85.15
C ALA A 769 -22.35 -100.29 -83.78
N THR A 770 -21.04 -100.33 -83.53
CA THR A 770 -20.45 -99.91 -82.25
C THR A 770 -19.95 -98.46 -82.25
N VAL A 771 -20.33 -97.67 -83.27
CA VAL A 771 -20.06 -96.21 -83.28
C VAL A 771 -20.84 -95.54 -82.16
N VAL A 772 -20.14 -94.71 -81.39
CA VAL A 772 -20.69 -94.09 -80.18
C VAL A 772 -20.58 -92.57 -80.17
N GLY A 773 -19.78 -91.99 -81.08
CA GLY A 773 -19.67 -90.55 -81.18
C GLY A 773 -18.52 -90.15 -82.10
N VAL A 774 -18.14 -88.89 -82.03
CA VAL A 774 -17.01 -88.34 -82.78
C VAL A 774 -16.05 -87.73 -81.77
N TYR A 775 -14.74 -87.80 -82.01
CA TYR A 775 -13.78 -87.06 -81.19
C TYR A 775 -14.06 -85.56 -81.36
N SER A 776 -14.60 -84.93 -80.32
CA SER A 776 -14.87 -83.50 -80.29
C SER A 776 -13.60 -82.66 -80.43
N THR A 777 -13.69 -81.57 -81.18
CA THR A 777 -12.60 -80.60 -81.35
C THR A 777 -12.62 -79.52 -80.27
N GLN A 778 -13.81 -79.12 -79.80
CA GLN A 778 -14.00 -78.06 -78.82
C GLN A 778 -15.37 -78.22 -78.15
N PRO A 779 -15.56 -79.19 -77.25
CA PRO A 779 -16.86 -79.45 -76.65
C PRO A 779 -17.35 -78.28 -75.79
N GLY A 780 -18.64 -77.98 -75.87
CA GLY A 780 -19.28 -76.92 -75.07
C GLY A 780 -19.59 -77.34 -73.64
N PHE A 781 -19.76 -78.64 -73.41
CA PHE A 781 -19.87 -79.27 -72.10
C PHE A 781 -19.11 -80.59 -72.13
N VAL A 782 -18.34 -80.88 -71.07
CA VAL A 782 -17.57 -82.13 -70.95
C VAL A 782 -17.89 -82.82 -69.63
N GLY A 783 -18.57 -83.95 -69.70
CA GLY A 783 -18.74 -84.84 -68.56
C GLY A 783 -17.43 -85.58 -68.22
N GLY A 784 -17.13 -85.80 -66.95
CA GLY A 784 -16.03 -86.67 -66.50
C GLY A 784 -14.63 -86.03 -66.42
N MET A 785 -14.52 -84.71 -66.62
CA MET A 785 -13.27 -83.96 -66.41
C MET A 785 -13.04 -83.67 -64.91
N PRO A 786 -11.88 -84.05 -64.32
CA PRO A 786 -11.56 -83.69 -62.94
C PRO A 786 -11.31 -82.19 -62.79
N VAL A 787 -11.66 -81.63 -61.63
CA VAL A 787 -11.43 -80.21 -61.29
C VAL A 787 -9.94 -79.82 -61.33
N SER A 788 -9.03 -80.78 -61.12
CA SER A 788 -7.57 -80.58 -61.24
C SER A 788 -7.05 -80.49 -62.68
N GLY A 789 -7.91 -80.65 -63.70
CA GLY A 789 -7.60 -80.41 -65.11
C GLY A 789 -6.84 -81.53 -65.84
N GLU A 790 -6.37 -82.57 -65.14
CA GLU A 790 -5.66 -83.69 -65.76
C GLU A 790 -6.51 -84.96 -65.82
N ALA A 791 -6.68 -85.50 -67.03
CA ALA A 791 -7.32 -86.78 -67.28
C ALA A 791 -6.54 -87.55 -68.37
N THR A 792 -5.37 -88.06 -67.99
CA THR A 792 -4.47 -88.81 -68.86
C THR A 792 -5.17 -90.01 -69.51
N GLY A 793 -5.01 -90.18 -70.83
CA GLY A 793 -5.54 -91.35 -71.57
C GLY A 793 -7.03 -91.30 -71.90
N LYS A 794 -7.69 -90.14 -71.74
CA LYS A 794 -9.08 -89.93 -72.13
C LYS A 794 -9.20 -88.86 -73.21
N ILE A 795 -10.20 -88.98 -74.08
CA ILE A 795 -10.54 -87.96 -75.09
C ILE A 795 -12.00 -87.53 -74.94
N PRO A 796 -12.35 -86.28 -75.29
CA PRO A 796 -13.74 -85.83 -75.33
C PRO A 796 -14.44 -86.43 -76.55
N MET A 797 -15.32 -87.40 -76.32
CA MET A 797 -16.20 -87.93 -77.35
C MET A 797 -17.50 -87.14 -77.34
N ALA A 798 -17.78 -86.42 -78.42
CA ALA A 798 -19.07 -85.78 -78.62
C ALA A 798 -20.16 -86.85 -78.74
N VAL A 799 -21.13 -86.76 -77.84
CA VAL A 799 -22.31 -87.64 -77.79
C VAL A 799 -23.45 -87.02 -78.60
N VAL A 800 -23.58 -85.70 -78.55
CA VAL A 800 -24.66 -84.96 -79.23
C VAL A 800 -24.20 -83.55 -79.60
N GLY A 801 -24.64 -83.06 -80.75
CA GLY A 801 -24.40 -81.70 -81.22
C GLY A 801 -23.73 -81.63 -82.58
N ILE A 802 -23.18 -80.46 -82.91
CA ILE A 802 -22.53 -80.22 -84.20
C ILE A 802 -21.03 -80.46 -84.05
N VAL A 803 -20.56 -81.55 -84.65
CA VAL A 803 -19.16 -81.96 -84.55
C VAL A 803 -18.55 -82.02 -85.94
N PRO A 804 -17.41 -81.37 -86.20
CA PRO A 804 -16.64 -81.60 -87.41
C PRO A 804 -16.22 -83.07 -87.46
N VAL A 805 -16.68 -83.80 -88.46
CA VAL A 805 -16.36 -85.21 -88.65
C VAL A 805 -15.49 -85.37 -89.88
N LYS A 806 -14.48 -86.22 -89.80
CA LYS A 806 -13.72 -86.65 -90.96
C LYS A 806 -14.65 -87.45 -91.86
N ALA A 807 -14.67 -87.14 -93.15
CA ALA A 807 -15.62 -87.75 -94.07
C ALA A 807 -14.92 -88.32 -95.30
N SER A 808 -15.41 -89.43 -95.81
CA SER A 808 -14.96 -90.08 -97.02
C SER A 808 -15.99 -89.89 -98.15
N GLY A 809 -15.56 -90.09 -99.40
CA GLY A 809 -16.47 -90.14 -100.55
C GLY A 809 -17.17 -91.51 -100.72
N GLU A 810 -16.95 -92.44 -99.79
CA GLU A 810 -17.63 -93.73 -99.75
C GLU A 810 -19.15 -93.49 -99.59
N GLY A 811 -19.99 -94.35 -100.15
CA GLY A 811 -21.45 -94.16 -100.14
C GLY A 811 -21.99 -93.06 -101.07
N GLY A 812 -21.15 -92.12 -101.55
CA GLY A 812 -21.49 -91.06 -102.51
C GLY A 812 -21.04 -89.66 -102.06
N LYS A 813 -21.23 -88.64 -102.91
CA LYS A 813 -20.94 -87.24 -102.53
C LYS A 813 -21.85 -86.82 -101.38
N ILE A 814 -21.26 -86.43 -100.25
CA ILE A 814 -21.97 -85.92 -99.08
C ILE A 814 -22.46 -84.49 -99.36
N GLN A 815 -23.74 -84.25 -99.10
CA GLN A 815 -24.41 -82.96 -99.16
C GLN A 815 -25.05 -82.63 -97.80
N PRO A 816 -25.24 -81.34 -97.47
CA PRO A 816 -25.99 -80.95 -96.28
C PRO A 816 -27.39 -81.60 -96.27
N GLY A 817 -27.73 -82.28 -95.18
CA GLY A 817 -28.97 -83.04 -95.02
C GLY A 817 -28.82 -84.56 -95.19
N ASP A 818 -27.69 -85.03 -95.69
CA ASP A 818 -27.42 -86.47 -95.77
C ASP A 818 -27.16 -87.08 -94.38
N LEU A 819 -27.71 -88.26 -94.14
CA LEU A 819 -27.32 -89.09 -93.00
C LEU A 819 -25.93 -89.68 -93.25
N LEU A 820 -25.12 -89.71 -92.18
CA LEU A 820 -23.77 -90.24 -92.21
C LEU A 820 -23.68 -91.53 -91.39
N ALA A 821 -22.96 -92.53 -91.92
CA ALA A 821 -22.61 -93.77 -91.22
C ALA A 821 -21.08 -93.89 -91.13
N ALA A 822 -20.56 -94.77 -90.27
CA ALA A 822 -19.13 -95.09 -90.30
C ALA A 822 -18.75 -95.67 -91.68
N SER A 823 -17.59 -95.26 -92.18
CA SER A 823 -17.02 -95.76 -93.43
C SER A 823 -16.05 -96.90 -93.19
N SER A 824 -15.65 -97.58 -94.27
CA SER A 824 -14.54 -98.54 -94.23
C SER A 824 -13.18 -97.86 -93.99
N ILE A 825 -13.06 -96.54 -94.21
CA ILE A 825 -11.88 -95.77 -93.85
C ILE A 825 -11.89 -95.49 -92.35
N PRO A 826 -10.85 -95.91 -91.60
CA PRO A 826 -10.91 -95.77 -90.16
C PRO A 826 -11.12 -94.35 -89.68
N GLY A 827 -12.09 -94.16 -88.78
CA GLY A 827 -12.42 -92.87 -88.18
C GLY A 827 -13.10 -91.89 -89.12
N HIS A 828 -13.53 -92.31 -90.31
CA HIS A 828 -14.26 -91.44 -91.24
C HIS A 828 -15.74 -91.83 -91.32
N ALA A 829 -16.58 -90.82 -91.48
CA ALA A 829 -17.97 -90.96 -91.85
C ALA A 829 -18.12 -91.08 -93.38
N MET A 830 -19.21 -91.66 -93.85
CA MET A 830 -19.58 -91.76 -95.25
C MET A 830 -21.07 -91.48 -95.44
N ARG A 831 -21.48 -91.20 -96.67
CA ARG A 831 -22.90 -90.98 -96.98
C ARG A 831 -23.69 -92.28 -96.85
N CYS A 832 -24.82 -92.23 -96.17
CA CYS A 832 -25.71 -93.38 -96.11
C CYS A 832 -26.46 -93.62 -97.43
N GLN A 833 -26.59 -94.87 -97.87
CA GLN A 833 -27.25 -95.23 -99.12
C GLN A 833 -28.74 -95.58 -98.98
N GLY A 834 -29.27 -95.62 -97.74
CA GLY A 834 -30.69 -95.80 -97.46
C GLY A 834 -30.99 -95.80 -95.96
N ALA A 835 -32.18 -95.35 -95.56
CA ALA A 835 -32.55 -95.21 -94.14
C ALA A 835 -32.49 -96.53 -93.36
N GLU A 836 -32.84 -97.67 -93.97
CA GLU A 836 -32.80 -98.99 -93.31
C GLU A 836 -31.38 -99.49 -93.00
N GLN A 837 -30.35 -98.92 -93.63
CA GLN A 837 -28.95 -99.30 -93.38
C GLN A 837 -28.27 -98.40 -92.34
N CYS A 838 -28.94 -97.34 -91.90
CA CYS A 838 -28.35 -96.27 -91.09
C CYS A 838 -28.69 -96.30 -89.61
N PHE A 839 -29.68 -97.11 -89.21
CA PHE A 839 -30.22 -97.14 -87.85
C PHE A 839 -30.14 -98.53 -87.25
#